data_AF-A0A9D7BM65-F1
#
_entry.id   AF-A0A9D7BM65-F1
#
_cell.length_a   1.000
_cell.length_b   1.000
_cell.length_c   1.000
_cell.angle_alpha   90.00
_cell.angle_beta   90.00
_cell.angle_gamma   90.00
#
_symmetry.space_group_name_H-M   'P 1'
#
loop_
_entity.id
_entity.type
_entity.pdbx_description
1 polymer ?
#
loop_
_entity_poly.entity_id
_entity_poly.type
_entity_poly.pdbx_seq_one_letter_code
_entity_poly.pdbx_strand_id
1 'polypeptide(L)'
;MVFLRAFVVALIVIILFSPVLKTRKEEVKAPVVVMADDVSASLDSKNSNVDFNKEWGRLKENLSKDYTVKNLEFASIVSEEKLDTFQKKSTNFSNLFTYIDNQYADQNIGAILIHSDGIFNEGNNPLYMDAFINTPLYIVADGDTTQYKDVMVSDIFYNKIAYLGDKFTLQVDVKAYNAAGSFSKLIVESKNKGNSKKYYEENIAIKSNDFFTTRSIELDATTPGLTRYSISVPALGDEKNKVNNYKDIFVEVLDGRQKILILANSPHPDIAAMKQIILLNKNYEVTVGFTGDVQPKLSGFNMVVLHNLPSEKYPVKAELEQIKTLKTPTLFVLGNQTSLPFFNQAQELLSISGNSNNTEEILSDISAGFSAFTVSDELKRTIKTFPPLITPFGEYKVKGNGLVFATQNIKKIKTSYPQLLFGESKGVRTAIFCGEGFWKWKLSDYLQNQSYEKVSEILNKSLQWVSIKEDKRKFRVAPGKTSYKENEPILVEGQLYNDNFELINEPDATLVIRSDEGKEYKYTFSKSAKSYTLNAGMFPSGTYSILGSVTFNNQLMKTQNSFTIESVNLEQQDRVAKHDVLRSLVKKYGGKLIYKEDISTLSELIRKDESIKPMIFQSNLTKSVIHLKWICMLILILLGLEWFIRRYLGSY
;
A
#
# COMPACT_ATOMS: atom_id res chain seq x y z
N MET A 1 -37.86 79.90 5.39
CA MET A 1 -36.93 79.27 6.37
C MET A 1 -37.57 78.09 7.09
N VAL A 2 -38.70 78.27 7.80
CA VAL A 2 -39.41 77.19 8.51
C VAL A 2 -39.79 76.02 7.60
N PHE A 3 -40.27 76.30 6.37
CA PHE A 3 -40.60 75.25 5.39
C PHE A 3 -39.40 74.40 4.98
N LEU A 4 -38.23 75.02 4.78
CA LEU A 4 -37.00 74.32 4.39
C LEU A 4 -36.48 73.44 5.53
N ARG A 5 -36.55 73.95 6.77
CA ARG A 5 -36.22 73.19 7.97
C ARG A 5 -37.16 72.01 8.20
N ALA A 6 -38.47 72.22 8.05
CA ALA A 6 -39.46 71.15 8.16
C ALA A 6 -39.23 70.06 7.10
N PHE A 7 -38.90 70.45 5.87
CA PHE A 7 -38.60 69.51 4.79
C PHE A 7 -37.33 68.67 5.06
N VAL A 8 -36.26 69.30 5.57
CA VAL A 8 -35.03 68.58 5.95
C VAL A 8 -35.29 67.60 7.09
N VAL A 9 -36.02 68.01 8.13
CA VAL A 9 -36.36 67.12 9.26
C VAL A 9 -37.23 65.95 8.78
N ALA A 10 -38.23 66.20 7.94
CA ALA A 10 -39.05 65.14 7.36
C ALA A 10 -38.22 64.15 6.52
N LEU A 11 -37.29 64.64 5.71
CA LEU A 11 -36.40 63.79 4.92
C LEU A 11 -35.49 62.91 5.80
N ILE A 12 -34.94 63.47 6.88
CA ILE A 12 -34.13 62.73 7.86
C ILE A 12 -34.96 61.65 8.56
N VAL A 13 -36.19 61.98 8.98
CA VAL A 13 -37.11 61.02 9.60
C VAL A 13 -37.45 59.87 8.65
N ILE A 14 -37.73 60.17 7.37
CA ILE A 14 -37.98 59.15 6.34
C ILE A 14 -36.78 58.23 6.16
N ILE A 15 -35.55 58.77 6.18
CA ILE A 15 -34.32 57.97 6.07
C ILE A 15 -34.10 57.12 7.32
N LEU A 16 -34.51 57.60 8.51
CA LEU A 16 -34.42 56.87 9.78
C LEU A 16 -35.31 55.63 9.82
N PHE A 17 -36.43 55.64 9.08
CA PHE A 17 -37.26 54.45 8.83
C PHE A 17 -36.61 53.45 7.85
N SER A 18 -35.42 53.74 7.34
CA SER A 18 -34.62 52.89 6.44
C SER A 18 -35.42 52.25 5.30
N PRO A 19 -36.08 53.05 4.44
CA PRO A 19 -36.77 52.50 3.28
C PRO A 19 -35.80 51.72 2.39
N VAL A 20 -36.28 50.62 1.83
CA VAL A 20 -35.46 49.69 1.05
C VAL A 20 -35.84 49.79 -0.42
N LEU A 21 -34.85 50.03 -1.28
CA LEU A 21 -35.03 49.95 -2.73
C LEU A 21 -34.76 48.51 -3.16
N LYS A 22 -35.76 47.89 -3.78
CA LYS A 22 -35.61 46.60 -4.47
C LYS A 22 -35.26 46.88 -5.93
N THR A 23 -34.07 46.48 -6.35
CA THR A 23 -33.67 46.49 -7.75
C THR A 23 -33.59 45.05 -8.24
N ARG A 24 -34.30 44.77 -9.34
CA ARG A 24 -34.21 43.47 -10.03
C ARG A 24 -32.99 43.52 -10.94
N LYS A 25 -32.01 42.65 -10.71
CA LYS A 25 -30.88 42.45 -11.61
C LYS A 25 -31.06 41.11 -12.31
N GLU A 26 -31.19 41.15 -13.62
CA GLU A 26 -31.23 39.95 -14.45
C GLU A 26 -29.80 39.62 -14.89
N GLU A 27 -29.36 38.41 -14.58
CA GLU A 27 -28.08 37.87 -15.01
C GLU A 27 -28.35 36.69 -15.96
N VAL A 28 -27.98 36.87 -17.23
CA VAL A 28 -28.14 35.84 -18.26
C VAL A 28 -26.86 35.00 -18.25
N LYS A 29 -26.96 33.75 -17.80
CA LYS A 29 -25.84 32.79 -17.90
C LYS A 29 -25.97 32.01 -19.21
N ALA A 30 -24.97 32.16 -20.08
CA ALA A 30 -24.88 31.38 -21.32
C ALA A 30 -24.74 29.88 -21.01
N PRO A 31 -25.34 28.99 -21.81
CA PRO A 31 -25.16 27.55 -21.63
C PRO A 31 -23.71 27.14 -21.91
N VAL A 32 -23.22 26.22 -21.08
CA VAL A 32 -21.87 25.65 -21.19
C VAL A 32 -21.95 24.32 -21.90
N VAL A 33 -21.09 24.12 -22.90
CA VAL A 33 -20.98 22.85 -23.62
C VAL A 33 -19.64 22.21 -23.26
N VAL A 34 -19.69 21.03 -22.65
CA VAL A 34 -18.49 20.29 -22.25
C VAL A 34 -18.16 19.29 -23.36
N MET A 35 -16.96 19.39 -23.92
CA MET A 35 -16.41 18.45 -24.90
C MET A 35 -15.31 17.64 -24.20
N ALA A 36 -15.50 16.33 -24.10
CA ALA A 36 -14.55 15.40 -23.51
C ALA A 36 -14.01 14.45 -24.58
N ASP A 37 -12.69 14.44 -24.73
CA ASP A 37 -11.97 13.59 -25.68
C ASP A 37 -11.24 12.47 -24.95
N ASP A 38 -11.53 11.23 -25.32
CA ASP A 38 -10.83 10.05 -24.81
C ASP A 38 -9.48 9.93 -25.50
N VAL A 39 -8.42 10.15 -24.74
CA VAL A 39 -7.03 10.13 -25.24
C VAL A 39 -6.29 8.88 -24.79
N SER A 40 -7.02 7.85 -24.36
CA SER A 40 -6.46 6.60 -23.90
C SER A 40 -5.77 5.80 -25.02
N ALA A 41 -5.00 4.79 -24.59
CA ALA A 41 -4.14 4.00 -25.47
C ALA A 41 -4.91 3.13 -26.48
N SER A 42 -6.22 2.91 -26.30
CA SER A 42 -7.05 2.23 -27.29
C SER A 42 -7.26 3.10 -28.55
N LEU A 43 -7.32 4.42 -28.37
CA LEU A 43 -7.52 5.41 -29.43
C LEU A 43 -6.21 6.04 -29.96
N ASP A 44 -5.09 5.94 -29.21
CA ASP A 44 -3.76 6.49 -29.56
C ASP A 44 -3.02 5.73 -30.71
N SER A 45 -3.76 5.24 -31.71
CA SER A 45 -3.17 4.69 -32.93
C SER A 45 -2.68 5.84 -33.84
N LYS A 46 -1.38 6.16 -33.71
CA LYS A 46 -0.62 7.27 -34.34
C LYS A 46 -0.83 7.58 -35.84
N ASN A 47 -1.62 6.81 -36.60
CA ASN A 47 -1.86 7.03 -38.04
C ASN A 47 -3.33 7.18 -38.45
N SER A 48 -4.32 7.04 -37.54
CA SER A 48 -5.73 6.85 -37.95
C SER A 48 -6.59 8.12 -37.95
N ASN A 49 -6.20 9.20 -37.25
CA ASN A 49 -7.15 10.27 -36.88
C ASN A 49 -6.67 11.70 -37.14
N VAL A 50 -5.77 11.94 -38.11
CA VAL A 50 -5.41 13.32 -38.50
C VAL A 50 -6.63 14.10 -38.98
N ASP A 51 -7.57 13.45 -39.66
CA ASP A 51 -8.81 14.07 -40.13
C ASP A 51 -9.84 14.25 -39.02
N PHE A 52 -9.98 13.27 -38.12
CA PHE A 52 -10.86 13.40 -36.94
C PHE A 52 -10.44 14.57 -36.03
N ASN A 53 -9.14 14.69 -35.68
CA ASN A 53 -8.66 15.78 -34.83
C ASN A 53 -8.94 17.16 -35.44
N LYS A 54 -8.88 17.27 -36.77
CA LYS A 54 -9.25 18.50 -37.48
C LYS A 54 -10.76 18.74 -37.42
N GLU A 55 -11.58 17.71 -37.60
CA GLU A 55 -13.05 17.83 -37.55
C GLU A 55 -13.55 18.14 -36.13
N TRP A 56 -12.97 17.52 -35.11
CA TRP A 56 -13.24 17.81 -33.69
C TRP A 56 -12.85 19.24 -33.32
N GLY A 57 -11.69 19.70 -33.81
CA GLY A 57 -11.27 21.10 -33.69
C GLY A 57 -12.23 22.07 -34.38
N ARG A 58 -12.69 21.77 -35.59
CA ARG A 58 -13.69 22.58 -36.32
C ARG A 58 -15.04 22.61 -35.60
N LEU A 59 -15.46 21.49 -35.01
CA LEU A 59 -16.69 21.42 -34.22
C LEU A 59 -16.60 22.35 -33.01
N LYS A 60 -15.47 22.32 -32.30
CA LYS A 60 -15.19 23.24 -31.18
C LYS A 60 -15.27 24.70 -31.62
N GLU A 61 -14.61 25.08 -32.72
CA GLU A 61 -14.66 26.45 -33.25
C GLU A 61 -16.09 26.89 -33.62
N ASN A 62 -16.88 25.99 -34.19
CA ASN A 62 -18.27 26.29 -34.55
C ASN A 62 -19.18 26.44 -33.33
N LEU A 63 -19.04 25.58 -32.32
CA LEU A 63 -19.82 25.67 -31.08
C LEU A 63 -19.41 26.88 -30.23
N SER A 64 -18.15 27.28 -30.26
CA SER A 64 -17.64 28.44 -29.51
C SER A 64 -18.23 29.77 -29.98
N LYS A 65 -18.90 29.82 -31.14
CA LYS A 65 -19.60 31.02 -31.64
C LYS A 65 -20.89 31.31 -30.85
N ASP A 66 -21.57 30.27 -30.38
CA ASP A 66 -22.89 30.39 -29.74
C ASP A 66 -22.87 29.99 -28.25
N TYR A 67 -21.88 29.19 -27.83
CA TYR A 67 -21.81 28.58 -26.49
C TYR A 67 -20.43 28.78 -25.85
N THR A 68 -20.39 28.69 -24.51
CA THR A 68 -19.11 28.61 -23.79
C THR A 68 -18.63 27.15 -23.82
N VAL A 69 -17.61 26.87 -24.62
CA VAL A 69 -17.09 25.49 -24.79
C VAL A 69 -15.94 25.22 -23.81
N LYS A 70 -16.05 24.12 -23.07
CA LYS A 70 -14.99 23.58 -22.19
C LYS A 70 -14.45 22.29 -22.78
N ASN A 71 -13.13 22.20 -22.90
CA ASN A 71 -12.47 21.04 -23.49
C ASN A 71 -11.75 20.24 -22.40
N LEU A 72 -12.03 18.95 -22.33
CA LEU A 72 -11.43 18.02 -21.40
C LEU A 72 -10.77 16.89 -22.19
N GLU A 73 -9.56 16.51 -21.81
CA GLU A 73 -9.00 15.21 -22.14
C GLU A 73 -9.25 14.27 -20.96
N PHE A 74 -9.67 13.04 -21.23
CA PHE A 74 -9.81 12.02 -20.20
C PHE A 74 -9.17 10.69 -20.60
N ALA A 75 -8.64 10.01 -19.60
CA ALA A 75 -8.10 8.66 -19.65
C ALA A 75 -8.20 8.07 -18.22
N SER A 76 -7.08 7.84 -17.54
CA SER A 76 -7.05 7.51 -16.10
C SER A 76 -7.50 8.69 -15.23
N ILE A 77 -7.17 9.90 -15.68
CA ILE A 77 -7.53 11.19 -15.06
C ILE A 77 -8.21 12.09 -16.09
N VAL A 78 -8.82 13.18 -15.61
CA VAL A 78 -9.52 14.18 -16.42
C VAL A 78 -8.81 15.52 -16.25
N SER A 79 -8.50 16.20 -17.34
CA SER A 79 -7.80 17.49 -17.31
C SER A 79 -8.25 18.41 -18.46
N GLU A 80 -8.19 19.72 -18.23
CA GLU A 80 -8.27 20.72 -19.31
C GLU A 80 -6.95 20.83 -20.10
N GLU A 81 -5.84 20.37 -19.50
CA GLU A 81 -4.51 20.31 -20.11
C GLU A 81 -4.24 18.94 -20.75
N LYS A 82 -3.26 18.89 -21.66
CA LYS A 82 -2.86 17.65 -22.33
C LYS A 82 -2.31 16.62 -21.35
N LEU A 83 -2.79 15.38 -21.46
CA LEU A 83 -2.35 14.29 -20.59
C LEU A 83 -0.98 13.72 -21.00
N ASP A 84 -0.21 13.26 -20.01
CA ASP A 84 1.06 12.55 -20.21
C ASP A 84 0.86 11.11 -20.69
N THR A 85 1.86 10.50 -21.34
CA THR A 85 1.78 9.13 -21.88
C THR A 85 1.44 8.06 -20.83
N PHE A 86 1.85 8.24 -19.57
CA PHE A 86 1.52 7.31 -18.48
C PHE A 86 0.07 7.41 -18.02
N GLN A 87 -0.53 8.59 -18.15
CA GLN A 87 -1.93 8.84 -17.78
C GLN A 87 -2.91 8.31 -18.82
N LYS A 88 -2.45 8.11 -20.06
CA LYS A 88 -3.21 7.59 -21.20
C LYS A 88 -3.36 6.06 -21.22
N LYS A 89 -2.92 5.33 -20.18
CA LYS A 89 -2.84 3.86 -20.19
C LYS A 89 -4.14 3.12 -19.85
N SER A 90 -5.12 3.83 -19.31
CA SER A 90 -6.44 3.32 -18.90
C SER A 90 -7.52 4.35 -19.22
N THR A 91 -8.77 3.90 -19.32
CA THR A 91 -9.96 4.74 -19.51
C THR A 91 -10.88 4.61 -18.31
N ASN A 92 -11.22 5.75 -17.72
CA ASN A 92 -12.07 5.84 -16.54
C ASN A 92 -13.21 6.85 -16.74
N PHE A 93 -14.33 6.37 -17.29
CA PHE A 93 -15.56 7.15 -17.44
C PHE A 93 -16.12 7.64 -16.10
N SER A 94 -15.89 6.90 -15.00
CA SER A 94 -16.38 7.33 -13.68
C SER A 94 -15.75 8.64 -13.24
N ASN A 95 -14.45 8.77 -13.45
CA ASN A 95 -13.72 9.99 -13.14
C ASN A 95 -14.21 11.15 -14.02
N LEU A 96 -14.49 10.92 -15.30
CA LEU A 96 -15.06 11.94 -16.19
C LEU A 96 -16.38 12.48 -15.65
N PHE A 97 -17.36 11.61 -15.38
CA PHE A 97 -18.66 12.07 -14.90
C PHE A 97 -18.58 12.74 -13.53
N THR A 98 -17.77 12.21 -12.62
CA THR A 98 -17.56 12.81 -11.29
C THR A 98 -16.86 14.17 -11.38
N TYR A 99 -15.90 14.32 -12.30
CA TYR A 99 -15.22 15.59 -12.54
C TYR A 99 -16.20 16.63 -13.07
N ILE A 100 -17.04 16.26 -14.05
CA ILE A 100 -18.04 17.16 -14.62
C ILE A 100 -19.05 17.60 -13.55
N ASP A 101 -19.56 16.66 -12.76
CA ASP A 101 -20.50 16.93 -11.67
C ASP A 101 -19.90 17.91 -10.65
N ASN A 102 -18.66 17.66 -10.19
CA ASN A 102 -18.02 18.50 -9.17
C ASN A 102 -17.58 19.88 -9.68
N GLN A 103 -17.00 19.98 -10.87
CA GLN A 103 -16.42 21.24 -11.37
C GLN A 103 -17.45 22.16 -12.00
N TYR A 104 -18.53 21.60 -12.54
CA TYR A 104 -19.55 22.36 -13.27
C TYR A 104 -20.93 22.33 -12.57
N ALA A 105 -21.02 21.90 -11.30
CA ALA A 105 -22.25 21.87 -10.50
C ALA A 105 -23.04 23.20 -10.53
N ASP A 106 -22.34 24.34 -10.47
CA ASP A 106 -22.95 25.69 -10.40
C ASP A 106 -23.17 26.33 -11.79
N GLN A 107 -22.88 25.60 -12.87
CA GLN A 107 -22.98 26.06 -14.25
C GLN A 107 -24.19 25.43 -14.96
N ASN A 108 -24.81 26.19 -15.86
CA ASN A 108 -25.87 25.67 -16.71
C ASN A 108 -25.25 24.85 -17.86
N ILE A 109 -25.00 23.56 -17.62
CA ILE A 109 -24.48 22.65 -18.64
C ILE A 109 -25.59 22.33 -19.63
N GLY A 110 -25.44 22.82 -20.86
CA GLY A 110 -26.42 22.66 -21.92
C GLY A 110 -26.28 21.34 -22.67
N ALA A 111 -25.06 20.87 -22.92
CA ALA A 111 -24.78 19.57 -23.53
C ALA A 111 -23.41 19.05 -23.12
N ILE A 112 -23.29 17.72 -23.08
CA ILE A 112 -22.01 17.02 -22.93
C ILE A 112 -21.74 16.25 -24.23
N LEU A 113 -20.59 16.48 -24.84
CA LEU A 113 -20.11 15.75 -26.00
C LEU A 113 -18.94 14.88 -25.56
N ILE A 114 -19.00 13.57 -25.81
CA ILE A 114 -17.91 12.64 -25.53
C ILE A 114 -17.45 12.00 -26.83
N HIS A 115 -16.15 11.91 -27.04
CA HIS A 115 -15.55 11.06 -28.06
C HIS A 115 -14.86 9.88 -27.39
N SER A 116 -15.25 8.63 -27.73
CA SER A 116 -14.65 7.41 -27.16
C SER A 116 -15.07 6.15 -27.94
N ASP A 117 -14.33 5.05 -27.75
CA ASP A 117 -14.71 3.70 -28.19
C ASP A 117 -15.58 2.92 -27.18
N GLY A 118 -15.79 3.49 -25.99
CA GLY A 118 -16.61 2.91 -24.92
C GLY A 118 -15.91 1.85 -24.10
N ILE A 119 -14.60 1.63 -24.31
CA ILE A 119 -13.80 0.74 -23.48
C ILE A 119 -13.57 1.44 -22.14
N PHE A 120 -13.80 0.71 -21.04
CA PHE A 120 -13.52 1.19 -19.69
C PHE A 120 -12.86 0.06 -18.91
N ASN A 121 -11.76 0.36 -18.24
CA ASN A 121 -10.97 -0.62 -17.51
C ASN A 121 -10.59 -0.17 -16.09
N GLU A 122 -10.88 1.09 -15.74
CA GLU A 122 -10.76 1.62 -14.39
C GLU A 122 -12.04 2.35 -13.98
N GLY A 123 -12.30 2.37 -12.67
CA GLY A 123 -13.52 2.96 -12.11
C GLY A 123 -14.72 2.00 -12.10
N ASN A 124 -15.86 2.53 -11.67
CA ASN A 124 -17.12 1.81 -11.67
C ASN A 124 -17.70 1.74 -13.09
N ASN A 125 -18.57 0.76 -13.33
CA ASN A 125 -19.28 0.70 -14.60
C ASN A 125 -20.16 1.96 -14.75
N PRO A 126 -19.96 2.77 -15.80
CA PRO A 126 -20.61 4.07 -15.95
C PRO A 126 -22.14 3.97 -16.08
N LEU A 127 -22.67 2.81 -16.48
CA LEU A 127 -24.12 2.58 -16.56
C LEU A 127 -24.81 2.56 -15.19
N TYR A 128 -24.10 2.12 -14.15
CA TYR A 128 -24.63 2.03 -12.80
C TYR A 128 -24.30 3.24 -11.93
N MET A 129 -23.68 4.27 -12.49
CA MET A 129 -23.40 5.50 -11.76
C MET A 129 -24.62 6.42 -11.76
N ASP A 130 -25.03 6.86 -10.58
CA ASP A 130 -26.05 7.89 -10.41
C ASP A 130 -25.39 9.29 -10.44
N ALA A 131 -24.64 9.58 -11.51
CA ALA A 131 -24.20 10.95 -11.73
C ALA A 131 -25.43 11.82 -12.01
N PHE A 132 -25.60 12.93 -11.30
CA PHE A 132 -26.73 13.86 -11.46
C PHE A 132 -26.59 14.73 -12.73
N ILE A 133 -26.26 14.09 -13.85
CA ILE A 133 -26.17 14.75 -15.15
C ILE A 133 -27.58 14.81 -15.72
N ASN A 134 -28.26 15.93 -15.50
CA ASN A 134 -29.58 16.21 -16.08
C ASN A 134 -29.48 16.89 -17.45
N THR A 135 -28.42 16.59 -18.20
CA THR A 135 -28.02 17.27 -19.43
C THR A 135 -27.90 16.25 -20.56
N PRO A 136 -28.35 16.58 -21.79
CA PRO A 136 -28.22 15.67 -22.92
C PRO A 136 -26.75 15.33 -23.22
N LEU A 137 -26.52 14.03 -23.42
CA LEU A 137 -25.25 13.41 -23.72
C LEU A 137 -25.18 12.98 -25.19
N TYR A 138 -24.30 13.61 -25.94
CA TYR A 138 -23.96 13.22 -27.30
C TYR A 138 -22.63 12.47 -27.29
N ILE A 139 -22.58 11.29 -27.89
CA ILE A 139 -21.36 10.51 -27.95
C ILE A 139 -20.98 10.28 -29.41
N VAL A 140 -19.75 10.63 -29.78
CA VAL A 140 -19.13 10.24 -31.04
C VAL A 140 -18.37 8.94 -30.81
N ALA A 141 -18.87 7.85 -31.41
CA ALA A 141 -18.28 6.52 -31.30
C ALA A 141 -17.09 6.37 -32.26
N ASP A 142 -15.96 5.92 -31.73
CA ASP A 142 -14.76 5.51 -32.49
C ASP A 142 -14.44 4.02 -32.22
N GLY A 143 -13.71 3.38 -33.12
CA GLY A 143 -13.18 2.03 -32.94
C GLY A 143 -13.91 0.96 -33.75
N ASP A 144 -13.22 -0.17 -33.92
CA ASP A 144 -13.73 -1.35 -34.62
C ASP A 144 -14.43 -2.29 -33.62
N THR A 145 -15.66 -2.70 -33.95
CA THR A 145 -16.46 -3.63 -33.13
C THR A 145 -16.24 -5.10 -33.52
N THR A 146 -15.43 -5.35 -34.55
CA THR A 146 -15.18 -6.70 -35.08
C THR A 146 -14.25 -7.49 -34.15
N GLN A 147 -14.72 -8.63 -33.66
CA GLN A 147 -13.89 -9.57 -32.90
C GLN A 147 -12.97 -10.35 -33.84
N TYR A 148 -11.66 -10.09 -33.78
CA TYR A 148 -10.66 -10.83 -34.56
C TYR A 148 -10.18 -12.10 -33.83
N LYS A 149 -9.48 -12.95 -34.57
CA LYS A 149 -8.76 -14.10 -34.02
C LYS A 149 -7.66 -13.61 -33.07
N ASP A 150 -7.69 -14.09 -31.83
CA ASP A 150 -6.85 -13.58 -30.74
C ASP A 150 -6.61 -14.67 -29.67
N VAL A 151 -5.43 -14.66 -29.04
CA VAL A 151 -5.12 -15.44 -27.83
C VAL A 151 -4.41 -14.56 -26.83
N MET A 152 -4.90 -14.55 -25.60
CA MET A 152 -4.37 -13.64 -24.58
C MET A 152 -4.21 -14.32 -23.22
N VAL A 153 -3.31 -13.74 -22.44
CA VAL A 153 -3.21 -13.98 -21.01
C VAL A 153 -4.08 -12.92 -20.32
N SER A 154 -5.27 -13.31 -19.86
CA SER A 154 -6.21 -12.35 -19.26
C SER A 154 -5.77 -11.96 -17.85
N ASP A 155 -5.73 -12.96 -16.96
CA ASP A 155 -5.52 -12.77 -15.53
C ASP A 155 -4.48 -13.74 -14.99
N ILE A 156 -3.78 -13.27 -13.95
CA ILE A 156 -2.76 -14.05 -13.27
C ILE A 156 -2.91 -13.84 -11.77
N PHE A 157 -3.18 -14.92 -11.05
CA PHE A 157 -3.27 -14.92 -9.59
C PHE A 157 -2.03 -15.60 -9.01
N TYR A 158 -1.35 -14.90 -8.11
CA TYR A 158 -0.10 -15.38 -7.51
C TYR A 158 0.15 -14.71 -6.15
N ASN A 159 0.95 -15.38 -5.33
CA ASN A 159 1.45 -14.79 -4.08
C ASN A 159 2.61 -13.84 -4.40
N LYS A 160 2.48 -12.57 -4.01
CA LYS A 160 3.54 -11.56 -4.20
C LYS A 160 4.81 -11.87 -3.40
N ILE A 161 4.70 -12.67 -2.34
CA ILE A 161 5.80 -13.04 -1.45
C ILE A 161 5.92 -14.57 -1.42
N ALA A 162 7.16 -15.06 -1.53
CA ALA A 162 7.53 -16.45 -1.29
C ALA A 162 8.76 -16.51 -0.37
N TYR A 163 8.95 -17.62 0.35
CA TYR A 163 10.16 -17.82 1.15
C TYR A 163 11.17 -18.66 0.38
N LEU A 164 12.45 -18.35 0.56
CA LEU A 164 13.53 -19.08 -0.11
C LEU A 164 13.42 -20.60 0.18
N GLY A 165 13.34 -21.39 -0.89
CA GLY A 165 13.22 -22.85 -0.88
C GLY A 165 11.80 -23.40 -0.69
N ASP A 166 10.79 -22.55 -0.56
CA ASP A 166 9.39 -22.96 -0.65
C ASP A 166 8.88 -22.95 -2.11
N LYS A 167 7.69 -23.54 -2.31
CA LYS A 167 6.94 -23.50 -3.56
C LYS A 167 5.81 -22.49 -3.49
N PHE A 168 5.51 -21.84 -4.60
CA PHE A 168 4.34 -20.99 -4.72
C PHE A 168 3.55 -21.34 -5.98
N THR A 169 2.24 -21.11 -5.92
CA THR A 169 1.30 -21.40 -7.01
C THR A 169 1.02 -20.14 -7.82
N LEU A 170 1.00 -20.31 -9.14
CA LEU A 170 0.64 -19.33 -10.14
C LEU A 170 -0.60 -19.85 -10.89
N GLN A 171 -1.71 -19.14 -10.84
CA GLN A 171 -2.89 -19.44 -11.65
C GLN A 171 -2.95 -18.48 -12.83
N VAL A 172 -2.93 -19.00 -14.05
CA VAL A 172 -2.97 -18.22 -15.29
C VAL A 172 -4.26 -18.51 -16.03
N ASP A 173 -5.00 -17.46 -16.34
CA ASP A 173 -6.17 -17.51 -17.20
C ASP A 173 -5.78 -17.17 -18.64
N VAL A 174 -6.11 -18.09 -19.55
CA VAL A 174 -5.88 -17.94 -20.99
C VAL A 174 -7.23 -17.88 -21.69
N LYS A 175 -7.42 -16.83 -22.49
CA LYS A 175 -8.60 -16.62 -23.34
C LYS A 175 -8.22 -16.69 -24.80
N ALA A 176 -9.11 -17.19 -25.64
CA ALA A 176 -8.96 -17.10 -27.09
C ALA A 176 -10.30 -16.85 -27.78
N TYR A 177 -10.27 -16.00 -28.79
CA TYR A 177 -11.42 -15.65 -29.62
C TYR A 177 -11.21 -16.08 -31.06
N ASN A 178 -12.26 -16.57 -31.72
CA ASN A 178 -12.28 -16.99 -33.13
C ASN A 178 -11.09 -17.88 -33.55
N ALA A 179 -10.64 -18.74 -32.63
CA ALA A 179 -9.44 -19.55 -32.77
C ALA A 179 -9.71 -21.07 -32.60
N ALA A 180 -10.95 -21.51 -32.73
CA ALA A 180 -11.30 -22.93 -32.58
C ALA A 180 -10.44 -23.84 -33.47
N GLY A 181 -9.95 -24.95 -32.93
CA GLY A 181 -9.09 -25.90 -33.62
C GLY A 181 -7.61 -25.52 -33.68
N SER A 182 -7.23 -24.35 -33.14
CA SER A 182 -5.82 -23.93 -33.04
C SER A 182 -5.14 -24.51 -31.79
N PHE A 183 -3.80 -24.57 -31.83
CA PHE A 183 -2.97 -24.95 -30.69
C PHE A 183 -2.04 -23.80 -30.34
N SER A 184 -1.88 -23.52 -29.05
CA SER A 184 -0.83 -22.63 -28.54
C SER A 184 -0.13 -23.29 -27.34
N LYS A 185 0.81 -22.57 -26.73
CA LYS A 185 1.56 -23.05 -25.57
C LYS A 185 1.58 -21.98 -24.48
N LEU A 186 1.40 -22.38 -23.23
CA LEU A 186 1.64 -21.51 -22.09
C LEU A 186 3.08 -21.67 -21.64
N ILE A 187 3.84 -20.57 -21.62
CA ILE A 187 5.26 -20.54 -21.27
C ILE A 187 5.44 -19.61 -20.06
N VAL A 188 6.19 -20.08 -19.06
CA VAL A 188 6.59 -19.26 -17.90
C VAL A 188 8.11 -19.24 -17.78
N GLU A 189 8.69 -18.05 -17.83
CA GLU A 189 10.13 -17.83 -17.77
C GLU A 189 10.50 -16.78 -16.71
N SER A 190 11.59 -16.95 -15.97
CA SER A 190 12.14 -15.85 -15.18
C SER A 190 13.09 -15.03 -16.03
N LYS A 191 12.99 -13.70 -15.98
CA LYS A 191 13.99 -12.78 -16.53
C LYS A 191 14.75 -12.14 -15.36
N ASN A 192 15.96 -12.62 -15.08
CA ASN A 192 16.83 -12.03 -14.06
C ASN A 192 18.18 -11.65 -14.69
N LYS A 193 18.52 -10.35 -14.64
CA LYS A 193 19.84 -9.79 -15.00
C LYS A 193 20.41 -10.31 -16.35
N GLY A 194 19.56 -10.40 -17.38
CA GLY A 194 19.96 -10.83 -18.73
C GLY A 194 19.95 -12.34 -19.00
N ASN A 195 19.70 -13.18 -17.99
CA ASN A 195 19.48 -14.61 -18.18
C ASN A 195 17.97 -14.93 -18.13
N SER A 196 17.46 -15.58 -19.19
CA SER A 196 16.14 -16.20 -19.18
C SER A 196 16.25 -17.67 -18.77
N LYS A 197 15.42 -18.10 -17.83
CA LYS A 197 15.27 -19.50 -17.47
C LYS A 197 13.81 -19.88 -17.61
N LYS A 198 13.50 -20.87 -18.45
CA LYS A 198 12.16 -21.43 -18.60
C LYS A 198 11.86 -22.37 -17.43
N TYR A 199 10.74 -22.15 -16.75
CA TYR A 199 10.28 -22.98 -15.63
C TYR A 199 9.13 -23.90 -16.03
N TYR A 200 8.33 -23.49 -17.00
CA TYR A 200 7.12 -24.22 -17.39
C TYR A 200 6.83 -24.06 -18.88
N GLU A 201 6.33 -25.14 -19.50
CA GLU A 201 5.75 -25.15 -20.85
C GLU A 201 4.63 -26.19 -20.90
N GLU A 202 3.43 -25.78 -21.34
CA GLU A 202 2.29 -26.69 -21.54
C GLU A 202 1.57 -26.35 -22.85
N ASN A 203 1.13 -27.37 -23.60
CA ASN A 203 0.32 -27.17 -24.79
C ASN A 203 -1.16 -26.89 -24.42
N ILE A 204 -1.75 -25.86 -25.02
CA ILE A 204 -3.16 -25.51 -24.88
C ILE A 204 -3.86 -25.74 -26.22
N ALA A 205 -4.82 -26.67 -26.23
CA ALA A 205 -5.71 -26.91 -27.37
C ALA A 205 -6.97 -26.03 -27.26
N ILE A 206 -7.18 -25.15 -28.24
CA ILE A 206 -8.29 -24.21 -28.27
C ILE A 206 -9.49 -24.89 -28.94
N LYS A 207 -10.52 -25.21 -28.15
CA LYS A 207 -11.64 -26.08 -28.60
C LYS A 207 -12.87 -25.30 -29.07
N SER A 208 -12.95 -24.00 -28.83
CA SER A 208 -14.11 -23.15 -29.12
C SER A 208 -13.67 -21.78 -29.65
N ASN A 209 -14.60 -21.05 -30.29
CA ASN A 209 -14.38 -19.68 -30.74
C ASN A 209 -14.47 -18.65 -29.61
N ASP A 210 -15.00 -19.04 -28.46
CA ASP A 210 -14.88 -18.32 -27.20
C ASP A 210 -14.34 -19.33 -26.18
N PHE A 211 -13.02 -19.33 -26.00
CA PHE A 211 -12.31 -20.32 -25.22
C PHE A 211 -11.73 -19.67 -23.98
N PHE A 212 -11.92 -20.32 -22.83
CA PHE A 212 -11.37 -19.90 -21.55
C PHE A 212 -10.79 -21.12 -20.84
N THR A 213 -9.61 -20.96 -20.26
CA THR A 213 -9.04 -22.01 -19.42
C THR A 213 -8.10 -21.43 -18.36
N THR A 214 -8.11 -22.04 -17.18
CA THR A 214 -7.20 -21.70 -16.08
C THR A 214 -6.14 -22.80 -15.95
N ARG A 215 -4.88 -22.41 -15.72
CA ARG A 215 -3.78 -23.34 -15.43
C ARG A 215 -3.10 -22.98 -14.13
N SER A 216 -2.96 -23.96 -13.24
CA SER A 216 -2.27 -23.82 -11.96
C SER A 216 -0.87 -24.42 -12.08
N ILE A 217 0.14 -23.59 -11.86
CA ILE A 217 1.56 -23.90 -12.04
C ILE A 217 2.25 -23.73 -10.68
N GLU A 218 3.02 -24.74 -10.25
CA GLU A 218 3.86 -24.64 -9.05
C GLU A 218 5.29 -24.27 -9.43
N LEU A 219 5.85 -23.24 -8.78
CA LEU A 219 7.21 -22.75 -9.01
C LEU A 219 8.03 -22.78 -7.72
N ASP A 220 9.31 -23.14 -7.83
CA ASP A 220 10.26 -23.13 -6.70
C ASP A 220 10.89 -21.74 -6.51
N ALA A 221 10.89 -21.24 -5.28
CA ALA A 221 11.54 -19.99 -4.91
C ALA A 221 13.04 -20.21 -4.65
N THR A 222 13.87 -20.23 -5.70
CA THR A 222 15.29 -20.63 -5.61
C THR A 222 16.27 -19.50 -5.34
N THR A 223 15.95 -18.26 -5.72
CA THR A 223 16.86 -17.12 -5.62
C THR A 223 16.25 -16.05 -4.75
N PRO A 224 16.90 -15.63 -3.66
CA PRO A 224 16.37 -14.61 -2.78
C PRO A 224 16.40 -13.23 -3.45
N GLY A 225 15.49 -12.38 -3.02
CA GLY A 225 15.21 -11.08 -3.63
C GLY A 225 14.07 -11.15 -4.63
N LEU A 226 13.88 -10.04 -5.31
CA LEU A 226 12.78 -9.80 -6.22
C LEU A 226 13.07 -10.44 -7.59
N THR A 227 12.16 -11.28 -8.10
CA THR A 227 12.29 -11.97 -9.39
C THR A 227 11.12 -11.65 -10.30
N ARG A 228 11.41 -11.29 -11.56
CA ARG A 228 10.42 -11.07 -12.63
C ARG A 228 10.11 -12.38 -13.34
N TYR A 229 8.84 -12.77 -13.35
CA TYR A 229 8.33 -13.88 -14.15
C TYR A 229 7.50 -13.35 -15.32
N SER A 230 7.76 -13.94 -16.48
CA SER A 230 7.27 -13.55 -17.79
C SER A 230 6.39 -14.70 -18.30
N ILE A 231 5.08 -14.47 -18.34
CA ILE A 231 4.08 -15.46 -18.76
C ILE A 231 3.64 -15.10 -20.17
N SER A 232 3.80 -16.03 -21.12
CA SER A 232 3.47 -15.78 -22.53
C SER A 232 2.72 -16.94 -23.19
N VAL A 233 1.93 -16.58 -24.21
CA VAL A 233 1.25 -17.50 -25.10
C VAL A 233 1.61 -17.12 -26.54
N PRO A 234 2.32 -17.96 -27.32
CA PRO A 234 2.70 -17.63 -28.68
C PRO A 234 1.51 -17.25 -29.56
N ALA A 235 1.74 -16.26 -30.43
CA ALA A 235 0.71 -15.71 -31.29
C ALA A 235 0.17 -16.70 -32.33
N LEU A 236 -1.12 -16.62 -32.63
CA LEU A 236 -1.82 -17.53 -33.54
C LEU A 236 -1.80 -17.02 -35.00
N GLY A 237 -0.61 -16.89 -35.59
CA GLY A 237 -0.44 -16.52 -37.01
C GLY A 237 -0.95 -15.10 -37.33
N ASP A 238 -2.19 -14.99 -37.82
CA ASP A 238 -2.86 -13.78 -38.30
C ASP A 238 -3.45 -12.88 -37.20
N GLU A 239 -2.96 -13.05 -35.97
CA GLU A 239 -3.39 -12.28 -34.81
C GLU A 239 -2.96 -10.80 -34.92
N LYS A 240 -3.95 -9.90 -34.81
CA LYS A 240 -3.73 -8.45 -34.91
C LYS A 240 -3.15 -7.86 -33.63
N ASN A 241 -3.53 -8.39 -32.47
CA ASN A 241 -3.07 -7.91 -31.19
C ASN A 241 -2.11 -8.92 -30.56
N LYS A 242 -0.82 -8.57 -30.48
CA LYS A 242 0.21 -9.45 -29.91
C LYS A 242 0.65 -9.04 -28.51
N VAL A 243 0.11 -7.92 -28.01
CA VAL A 243 0.57 -7.30 -26.77
C VAL A 243 -0.10 -7.97 -25.55
N ASN A 244 -1.30 -8.51 -25.73
CA ASN A 244 -2.07 -9.21 -24.69
C ASN A 244 -1.70 -10.69 -24.54
N ASN A 245 -0.85 -11.21 -25.42
CA ASN A 245 -0.25 -12.55 -25.37
C ASN A 245 0.79 -12.71 -24.25
N TYR A 246 1.13 -11.63 -23.55
CA TYR A 246 2.21 -11.57 -22.59
C TYR A 246 1.84 -10.76 -21.35
N LYS A 247 2.22 -11.24 -20.18
CA LYS A 247 2.08 -10.51 -18.92
C LYS A 247 3.24 -10.81 -17.98
N ASP A 248 3.76 -9.75 -17.36
CA ASP A 248 4.79 -9.85 -16.34
C ASP A 248 4.17 -9.85 -14.95
N ILE A 249 4.79 -10.63 -14.06
CA ILE A 249 4.54 -10.58 -12.63
C ILE A 249 5.85 -10.52 -11.87
N PHE A 250 5.78 -10.05 -10.63
CA PHE A 250 6.95 -9.94 -9.76
C PHE A 250 6.70 -10.63 -8.43
N VAL A 251 7.62 -11.53 -8.06
CA VAL A 251 7.56 -12.28 -6.80
C VAL A 251 8.79 -11.94 -5.96
N GLU A 252 8.56 -11.51 -4.72
CA GLU A 252 9.62 -11.25 -3.75
C GLU A 252 9.93 -12.53 -2.97
N VAL A 253 11.15 -13.05 -3.14
CA VAL A 253 11.63 -14.22 -2.40
C VAL A 253 12.40 -13.75 -1.18
N LEU A 254 11.81 -13.91 0.00
CA LEU A 254 12.44 -13.53 1.25
C LEU A 254 13.38 -14.64 1.75
N ASP A 255 14.65 -14.29 1.97
CA ASP A 255 15.58 -15.11 2.77
C ASP A 255 15.32 -14.86 4.26
N GLY A 256 14.12 -15.25 4.71
CA GLY A 256 13.64 -14.99 6.06
C GLY A 256 14.02 -16.06 7.10
N ARG A 257 14.87 -17.04 6.73
CA ARG A 257 15.16 -18.17 7.62
C ARG A 257 15.93 -17.69 8.85
N GLN A 258 15.40 -17.90 10.05
CA GLN A 258 16.11 -17.56 11.28
C GLN A 258 17.20 -18.61 11.53
N LYS A 259 18.45 -18.15 11.58
CA LYS A 259 19.60 -18.99 11.93
C LYS A 259 19.71 -19.08 13.45
N ILE A 260 19.59 -20.28 13.99
CA ILE A 260 19.62 -20.56 15.42
C ILE A 260 20.88 -21.40 15.71
N LEU A 261 21.73 -20.89 16.60
CA LEU A 261 22.87 -21.65 17.12
C LEU A 261 22.46 -22.31 18.44
N ILE A 262 22.54 -23.63 18.54
CA ILE A 262 22.52 -24.34 19.83
C ILE A 262 23.98 -24.58 20.23
N LEU A 263 24.47 -23.78 21.16
CA LEU A 263 25.78 -23.94 21.77
C LEU A 263 25.63 -24.70 23.08
N ALA A 264 26.29 -25.84 23.20
CA ALA A 264 26.14 -26.72 24.35
C ALA A 264 27.47 -27.05 25.02
N ASN A 265 27.42 -27.30 26.33
CA ASN A 265 28.58 -27.74 27.11
C ASN A 265 29.11 -29.11 26.66
N SER A 266 28.20 -30.03 26.33
CA SER A 266 28.53 -31.40 25.88
C SER A 266 27.35 -32.01 25.09
N PRO A 267 27.55 -33.12 24.35
CA PRO A 267 26.47 -33.85 23.69
C PRO A 267 25.39 -34.29 24.68
N HIS A 268 24.12 -33.95 24.41
CA HIS A 268 22.98 -34.22 25.29
C HIS A 268 21.71 -34.56 24.48
N PRO A 269 20.84 -35.50 24.93
CA PRO A 269 19.63 -35.86 24.19
C PRO A 269 18.64 -34.71 23.99
N ASP A 270 18.61 -33.71 24.90
CA ASP A 270 17.76 -32.52 24.73
C ASP A 270 18.11 -31.73 23.47
N ILE A 271 19.41 -31.64 23.13
CA ILE A 271 19.87 -30.92 21.95
C ILE A 271 19.28 -31.56 20.69
N ALA A 272 19.29 -32.90 20.63
CA ALA A 272 18.69 -33.63 19.51
C ALA A 272 17.17 -33.44 19.45
N ALA A 273 16.49 -33.50 20.60
CA ALA A 273 15.04 -33.29 20.68
C ALA A 273 14.64 -31.86 20.26
N MET A 274 15.31 -30.84 20.80
CA MET A 274 15.11 -29.44 20.44
C MET A 274 15.41 -29.21 18.97
N LYS A 275 16.56 -29.66 18.45
CA LYS A 275 16.92 -29.52 17.03
C LYS A 275 15.82 -30.09 16.13
N GLN A 276 15.33 -31.29 16.41
CA GLN A 276 14.29 -31.92 15.60
C GLN A 276 12.98 -31.13 15.62
N ILE A 277 12.56 -30.63 16.79
CA ILE A 277 11.34 -29.82 16.91
C ILE A 277 11.48 -28.48 16.20
N ILE A 278 12.61 -27.79 16.36
CA ILE A 278 12.88 -26.50 15.72
C ILE A 278 12.87 -26.65 14.19
N LEU A 279 13.46 -27.73 13.67
CA LEU A 279 13.50 -28.02 12.23
C LEU A 279 12.14 -28.43 11.64
N LEU A 280 11.10 -28.67 12.44
CA LEU A 280 9.73 -28.80 11.92
C LEU A 280 9.27 -27.49 11.28
N ASN A 281 9.78 -26.34 11.74
CA ASN A 281 9.55 -25.06 11.11
C ASN A 281 10.58 -24.83 10.00
N LYS A 282 10.12 -24.87 8.74
CA LYS A 282 10.96 -24.66 7.54
C LYS A 282 11.64 -23.29 7.49
N ASN A 283 11.15 -22.33 8.26
CA ASN A 283 11.75 -21.01 8.38
C ASN A 283 12.93 -20.96 9.37
N TYR A 284 13.36 -22.09 9.95
CA TYR A 284 14.49 -22.14 10.87
C TYR A 284 15.65 -22.98 10.33
N GLU A 285 16.86 -22.47 10.50
CA GLU A 285 18.10 -23.20 10.24
C GLU A 285 18.82 -23.39 11.57
N VAL A 286 19.16 -24.63 11.93
CA VAL A 286 19.76 -24.94 13.24
C VAL A 286 21.18 -25.47 13.06
N THR A 287 22.15 -24.75 13.64
CA THR A 287 23.52 -25.22 13.80
C THR A 287 23.75 -25.63 15.25
N VAL A 288 24.43 -26.76 15.46
CA VAL A 288 24.82 -27.23 16.82
C VAL A 288 26.33 -27.09 16.95
N GLY A 289 26.78 -26.48 18.04
CA GLY A 289 28.20 -26.37 18.40
C GLY A 289 28.43 -26.83 19.83
N PHE A 290 29.62 -27.34 20.12
CA PHE A 290 30.04 -27.76 21.46
C PHE A 290 31.26 -26.96 21.88
N THR A 291 31.29 -26.45 23.12
CA THR A 291 32.35 -25.54 23.62
C THR A 291 33.78 -26.11 23.67
N GLY A 292 33.95 -27.41 23.39
CA GLY A 292 35.24 -28.07 23.23
C GLY A 292 35.82 -28.04 21.81
N ASP A 293 35.02 -27.66 20.81
CA ASP A 293 35.40 -27.64 19.40
C ASP A 293 35.69 -26.20 18.90
N VAL A 294 36.07 -26.06 17.62
CA VAL A 294 36.16 -24.74 16.97
C VAL A 294 34.76 -24.12 16.93
N GLN A 295 34.60 -22.98 17.61
CA GLN A 295 33.29 -22.34 17.73
C GLN A 295 32.84 -21.65 16.44
N PRO A 296 31.56 -21.77 16.06
CA PRO A 296 31.01 -21.00 14.96
C PRO A 296 30.93 -19.50 15.31
N LYS A 297 31.12 -18.63 14.32
CA LYS A 297 31.04 -17.18 14.51
C LYS A 297 29.61 -16.74 14.86
N LEU A 298 29.43 -16.07 16.00
CA LEU A 298 28.13 -15.60 16.50
C LEU A 298 27.45 -14.54 15.61
N SER A 299 28.22 -13.79 14.81
CA SER A 299 27.70 -12.71 13.96
C SER A 299 26.73 -13.15 12.86
N GLY A 300 26.71 -14.44 12.51
CA GLY A 300 25.83 -14.99 11.48
C GLY A 300 24.48 -15.52 11.98
N PHE A 301 24.23 -15.51 13.31
CA PHE A 301 23.05 -16.13 13.91
C PHE A 301 22.02 -15.10 14.37
N ASN A 302 20.74 -15.44 14.20
CA ASN A 302 19.61 -14.65 14.65
C ASN A 302 19.31 -14.85 16.13
N MET A 303 19.62 -16.02 16.67
CA MET A 303 19.37 -16.41 18.06
C MET A 303 20.41 -17.45 18.52
N VAL A 304 20.71 -17.45 19.82
CA VAL A 304 21.58 -18.45 20.45
C VAL A 304 20.84 -19.18 21.57
N VAL A 305 20.93 -20.50 21.60
CA VAL A 305 20.48 -21.36 22.69
C VAL A 305 21.73 -21.86 23.42
N LEU A 306 21.86 -21.53 24.70
CA LEU A 306 22.95 -21.94 25.57
C LEU A 306 22.48 -23.11 26.44
N HIS A 307 22.89 -24.33 26.10
CA HIS A 307 22.51 -25.53 26.85
C HIS A 307 23.59 -25.95 27.83
N ASN A 308 23.25 -26.00 29.13
CA ASN A 308 24.19 -26.28 30.22
C ASN A 308 25.39 -25.31 30.26
N LEU A 309 25.18 -24.08 29.79
CA LEU A 309 26.19 -23.02 29.75
C LEU A 309 25.66 -21.73 30.39
N PRO A 310 26.52 -20.95 31.05
CA PRO A 310 27.94 -21.21 31.31
C PRO A 310 28.14 -22.39 32.30
N SER A 311 29.27 -23.08 32.19
CA SER A 311 29.66 -24.21 33.08
C SER A 311 30.98 -23.93 33.80
N GLU A 312 31.30 -24.73 34.81
CA GLU A 312 32.60 -24.65 35.51
C GLU A 312 33.77 -24.89 34.54
N LYS A 313 33.60 -25.83 33.60
CA LYS A 313 34.62 -26.16 32.59
C LYS A 313 34.71 -25.09 31.49
N TYR A 314 33.57 -24.54 31.07
CA TYR A 314 33.46 -23.57 29.99
C TYR A 314 32.61 -22.37 30.43
N PRO A 315 33.24 -21.33 31.00
CA PRO A 315 32.54 -20.12 31.42
C PRO A 315 31.96 -19.27 30.27
N VAL A 316 32.39 -19.51 29.02
CA VAL A 316 31.92 -18.84 27.77
C VAL A 316 31.84 -17.31 27.85
N LYS A 317 32.79 -16.67 28.53
CA LYS A 317 32.79 -15.21 28.74
C LYS A 317 32.86 -14.44 27.42
N ALA A 318 33.68 -14.88 26.47
CA ALA A 318 33.85 -14.21 25.18
C ALA A 318 32.56 -14.26 24.34
N GLU A 319 31.90 -15.41 24.31
CA GLU A 319 30.64 -15.64 23.62
C GLU A 319 29.51 -14.81 24.25
N LEU A 320 29.44 -14.76 25.58
CA LEU A 320 28.47 -13.93 26.30
C LEU A 320 28.67 -12.43 26.02
N GLU A 321 29.90 -11.95 25.97
CA GLU A 321 30.18 -10.55 25.59
C GLU A 321 29.86 -10.26 24.11
N GLN A 322 30.10 -11.23 23.21
CA GLN A 322 29.66 -11.11 21.81
C GLN A 322 28.14 -11.08 21.69
N ILE A 323 27.43 -11.94 22.42
CA ILE A 323 25.95 -11.95 22.48
C ILE A 323 25.43 -10.59 22.95
N LYS A 324 26.01 -10.02 24.01
CA LYS A 324 25.66 -8.69 24.52
C LYS A 324 25.93 -7.60 23.48
N THR A 325 27.10 -7.62 22.85
CA THR A 325 27.52 -6.61 21.87
C THR A 325 26.66 -6.63 20.61
N LEU A 326 26.40 -7.83 20.08
CA LEU A 326 25.56 -8.07 18.90
C LEU A 326 24.06 -7.94 19.22
N LYS A 327 23.70 -7.82 20.50
CA LYS A 327 22.32 -7.83 21.02
C LYS A 327 21.54 -9.05 20.53
N THR A 328 22.20 -10.22 20.51
CA THR A 328 21.62 -11.44 19.97
C THR A 328 20.63 -12.04 20.97
N PRO A 329 19.36 -12.27 20.59
CA PRO A 329 18.40 -12.95 21.43
C PRO A 329 18.91 -14.31 21.93
N THR A 330 18.67 -14.62 23.20
CA THR A 330 19.29 -15.76 23.87
C THR A 330 18.28 -16.59 24.66
N LEU A 331 18.36 -17.92 24.54
CA LEU A 331 17.65 -18.87 25.40
C LEU A 331 18.67 -19.65 26.23
N PHE A 332 18.62 -19.53 27.55
CA PHE A 332 19.39 -20.37 28.46
C PHE A 332 18.60 -21.62 28.81
N VAL A 333 19.22 -22.79 28.68
CA VAL A 333 18.71 -24.07 29.19
C VAL A 333 19.64 -24.53 30.30
N LEU A 334 19.15 -24.48 31.54
CA LEU A 334 19.93 -24.82 32.73
C LEU A 334 19.72 -26.28 33.10
N GLY A 335 20.79 -26.91 33.53
CA GLY A 335 20.81 -28.29 34.01
C GLY A 335 21.97 -28.51 34.97
N ASN A 336 22.35 -29.76 35.19
CA ASN A 336 23.33 -30.14 36.22
C ASN A 336 24.75 -29.61 35.98
N GLN A 337 25.09 -29.30 34.73
CA GLN A 337 26.41 -28.82 34.32
C GLN A 337 26.53 -27.28 34.36
N THR A 338 25.42 -26.57 34.59
CA THR A 338 25.44 -25.10 34.67
C THR A 338 26.15 -24.63 35.93
N SER A 339 27.07 -23.69 35.79
CA SER A 339 27.65 -22.94 36.91
C SER A 339 26.69 -21.82 37.31
N LEU A 340 26.03 -21.96 38.46
CA LEU A 340 25.08 -20.95 38.97
C LEU A 340 25.74 -19.57 39.19
N PRO A 341 26.98 -19.46 39.72
CA PRO A 341 27.65 -18.17 39.84
C PRO A 341 27.86 -17.47 38.49
N PHE A 342 28.35 -18.18 37.46
CA PHE A 342 28.55 -17.58 36.13
C PHE A 342 27.22 -17.27 35.45
N PHE A 343 26.22 -18.14 35.59
CA PHE A 343 24.88 -17.90 35.06
C PHE A 343 24.24 -16.65 35.65
N ASN A 344 24.32 -16.47 36.98
CA ASN A 344 23.79 -15.28 37.66
C ASN A 344 24.49 -13.98 37.23
N GLN A 345 25.73 -14.04 36.72
CA GLN A 345 26.46 -12.90 36.16
C GLN A 345 26.17 -12.66 34.68
N ALA A 346 25.76 -13.69 33.95
CA ALA A 346 25.52 -13.63 32.51
C ALA A 346 24.22 -12.89 32.14
N GLN A 347 23.23 -12.89 33.03
CA GLN A 347 21.89 -12.33 32.81
C GLN A 347 21.33 -11.64 34.06
N GLU A 348 20.27 -10.84 33.90
CA GLU A 348 19.69 -9.98 34.95
C GLU A 348 18.23 -10.33 35.34
N LEU A 349 17.69 -11.44 34.83
CA LEU A 349 16.28 -11.86 34.97
C LEU A 349 16.02 -12.90 36.07
N LEU A 350 17.02 -13.72 36.40
CA LEU A 350 16.89 -14.78 37.39
C LEU A 350 18.10 -14.82 38.32
N SER A 351 17.86 -15.07 39.60
CA SER A 351 18.90 -15.36 40.58
C SER A 351 18.64 -16.73 41.19
N ILE A 352 19.63 -17.61 41.13
CA ILE A 352 19.56 -18.92 41.77
C ILE A 352 20.60 -18.95 42.89
N SER A 353 20.15 -19.12 44.13
CA SER A 353 21.01 -19.31 45.29
C SER A 353 20.98 -20.78 45.69
N GLY A 354 22.05 -21.52 45.39
CA GLY A 354 22.06 -22.97 45.55
C GLY A 354 23.33 -23.63 45.03
N ASN A 355 23.24 -24.91 44.69
CA ASN A 355 24.35 -25.72 44.24
C ASN A 355 23.91 -26.64 43.10
N SER A 356 24.58 -26.58 41.95
CA SER A 356 24.30 -27.44 40.78
C SER A 356 24.84 -28.88 40.90
N ASN A 357 25.68 -29.18 41.90
CA ASN A 357 26.12 -30.55 42.20
C ASN A 357 24.98 -31.44 42.71
N ASN A 358 23.94 -30.83 43.29
CA ASN A 358 22.70 -31.51 43.68
C ASN A 358 21.60 -31.10 42.72
N THR A 359 20.69 -32.02 42.42
CA THR A 359 19.58 -31.76 41.51
C THR A 359 18.25 -32.12 42.15
N GLU A 360 17.19 -31.50 41.65
CA GLU A 360 15.80 -31.81 42.02
C GLU A 360 14.99 -32.22 40.81
N GLU A 361 14.07 -33.16 41.02
CA GLU A 361 13.04 -33.51 40.05
C GLU A 361 11.83 -32.59 40.22
N ILE A 362 11.46 -31.91 39.14
CA ILE A 362 10.38 -30.92 39.12
C ILE A 362 9.30 -31.28 38.11
N LEU A 363 8.04 -31.08 38.50
CA LEU A 363 6.90 -31.06 37.59
C LEU A 363 6.56 -29.61 37.22
N SER A 364 5.84 -29.43 36.13
CA SER A 364 5.54 -28.12 35.55
C SER A 364 4.08 -27.73 35.72
N ASP A 365 3.83 -26.46 36.03
CA ASP A 365 2.49 -25.86 35.92
C ASP A 365 2.60 -24.46 35.30
N ILE A 366 1.65 -24.11 34.44
CA ILE A 366 1.63 -22.83 33.75
C ILE A 366 1.16 -21.74 34.71
N SER A 367 1.90 -20.64 34.75
CA SER A 367 1.60 -19.48 35.57
C SER A 367 0.35 -18.76 35.06
N ALA A 368 -0.61 -18.50 35.94
CA ALA A 368 -1.82 -17.75 35.60
C ALA A 368 -1.53 -16.27 35.27
N GLY A 369 -0.39 -15.73 35.72
CA GLY A 369 0.00 -14.33 35.52
C GLY A 369 0.75 -14.06 34.21
N PHE A 370 0.96 -15.06 33.35
CA PHE A 370 1.70 -14.88 32.11
C PHE A 370 0.84 -14.26 31.00
N SER A 371 1.31 -13.18 30.39
CA SER A 371 0.59 -12.41 29.37
C SER A 371 1.36 -12.18 28.06
N ALA A 372 2.59 -12.66 27.93
CA ALA A 372 3.44 -12.34 26.77
C ALA A 372 3.00 -13.07 25.48
N PHE A 373 2.34 -14.22 25.60
CA PHE A 373 1.68 -14.95 24.52
C PHE A 373 0.65 -15.94 25.10
N THR A 374 -0.25 -16.41 24.25
CA THR A 374 -1.25 -17.42 24.62
C THR A 374 -0.81 -18.82 24.17
N VAL A 375 -1.30 -19.82 24.90
CA VAL A 375 -1.12 -21.25 24.62
C VAL A 375 -2.45 -21.97 24.67
N SER A 376 -2.54 -23.10 23.98
CA SER A 376 -3.73 -23.95 23.93
C SER A 376 -4.16 -24.43 25.33
N ASP A 377 -5.47 -24.56 25.55
CA ASP A 377 -6.00 -25.09 26.82
C ASP A 377 -5.65 -26.57 27.01
N GLU A 378 -5.43 -27.30 25.92
CA GLU A 378 -4.93 -28.67 25.95
C GLU A 378 -3.51 -28.71 26.52
N LEU A 379 -2.59 -27.84 26.07
CA LEU A 379 -1.24 -27.75 26.62
C LEU A 379 -1.24 -27.45 28.12
N LYS A 380 -2.13 -26.55 28.60
CA LYS A 380 -2.27 -26.25 30.05
C LYS A 380 -2.64 -27.49 30.89
N ARG A 381 -3.31 -28.47 30.29
CA ARG A 381 -3.65 -29.74 30.95
C ARG A 381 -2.51 -30.75 30.85
N THR A 382 -1.98 -30.95 29.64
CA THR A 382 -0.97 -31.97 29.33
C THR A 382 0.39 -31.66 29.96
N ILE A 383 0.77 -30.40 30.13
CA ILE A 383 2.06 -30.05 30.76
C ILE A 383 2.19 -30.59 32.19
N LYS A 384 1.06 -30.80 32.88
CA LYS A 384 1.01 -31.36 34.25
C LYS A 384 1.26 -32.87 34.28
N THR A 385 1.09 -33.55 33.16
CA THR A 385 1.29 -35.00 33.01
C THR A 385 2.63 -35.36 32.40
N PHE A 386 3.43 -34.36 32.00
CA PHE A 386 4.78 -34.60 31.50
C PHE A 386 5.71 -35.14 32.58
N PRO A 387 6.69 -35.98 32.20
CA PRO A 387 7.65 -36.53 33.16
C PRO A 387 8.49 -35.40 33.77
N PRO A 388 8.99 -35.60 35.00
CA PRO A 388 9.73 -34.56 35.69
C PRO A 388 11.03 -34.20 34.98
N LEU A 389 11.39 -32.93 35.04
CA LEU A 389 12.68 -32.41 34.61
C LEU A 389 13.66 -32.36 35.78
N ILE A 390 14.94 -32.29 35.46
CA ILE A 390 16.03 -32.20 36.43
C ILE A 390 16.54 -30.75 36.44
N THR A 391 16.55 -30.11 37.60
CA THR A 391 17.02 -28.72 37.77
C THR A 391 18.05 -28.63 38.90
N PRO A 392 18.98 -27.65 38.89
CA PRO A 392 19.87 -27.39 40.01
C PRO A 392 19.13 -27.19 41.35
N PHE A 393 19.66 -27.71 42.45
CA PHE A 393 19.08 -27.45 43.77
C PHE A 393 19.31 -26.00 44.19
N GLY A 394 18.25 -25.28 44.60
CA GLY A 394 18.39 -23.92 45.13
C GLY A 394 17.10 -23.12 45.26
N GLU A 395 17.25 -21.88 45.73
CA GLU A 395 16.17 -20.88 45.79
C GLU A 395 16.20 -20.01 44.52
N TYR A 396 15.08 -19.95 43.80
CA TYR A 396 14.94 -19.23 42.53
C TYR A 396 14.18 -17.93 42.74
N LYS A 397 14.84 -16.78 42.49
CA LYS A 397 14.26 -15.44 42.60
C LYS A 397 14.27 -14.73 41.26
N VAL A 398 13.08 -14.39 40.76
CA VAL A 398 12.93 -13.54 39.58
C VAL A 398 13.47 -12.14 39.90
N LYS A 399 14.22 -11.55 38.98
CA LYS A 399 14.76 -10.19 39.03
C LYS A 399 14.19 -9.35 37.89
N GLY A 400 14.12 -8.03 38.09
CA GLY A 400 13.64 -7.09 37.08
C GLY A 400 12.21 -7.38 36.60
N ASN A 401 11.96 -7.18 35.31
CA ASN A 401 10.64 -7.38 34.67
C ASN A 401 10.48 -8.79 34.08
N GLY A 402 10.97 -9.83 34.77
CA GLY A 402 10.83 -11.22 34.32
C GLY A 402 9.37 -11.70 34.33
N LEU A 403 8.88 -12.15 33.18
CA LEU A 403 7.56 -12.75 32.99
C LEU A 403 7.67 -14.27 33.12
N VAL A 404 7.10 -14.83 34.19
CA VAL A 404 7.13 -16.28 34.46
C VAL A 404 6.02 -16.98 33.69
N PHE A 405 6.39 -17.87 32.75
CA PHE A 405 5.46 -18.69 31.98
C PHE A 405 5.10 -19.98 32.71
N ALA A 406 6.09 -20.69 33.26
CA ALA A 406 5.89 -21.94 33.98
C ALA A 406 6.59 -21.90 35.34
N THR A 407 6.01 -22.60 36.32
CA THR A 407 6.50 -22.71 37.70
C THR A 407 6.87 -24.15 38.04
N GLN A 408 7.77 -24.31 39.01
CA GLN A 408 8.28 -25.59 39.45
C GLN A 408 7.41 -26.18 40.58
N ASN A 409 7.02 -27.45 40.44
CA ASN A 409 6.35 -28.23 41.48
C ASN A 409 7.30 -29.32 42.00
N ILE A 410 7.82 -29.14 43.20
CA ILE A 410 8.81 -30.05 43.81
C ILE A 410 8.07 -31.00 44.74
N LYS A 411 8.21 -32.32 44.54
CA LYS A 411 7.58 -33.36 45.40
C LYS A 411 6.07 -33.12 45.67
N LYS A 412 5.34 -32.67 44.63
CA LYS A 412 3.90 -32.29 44.65
C LYS A 412 3.56 -30.99 45.39
N ILE A 413 4.54 -30.24 45.87
CA ILE A 413 4.34 -28.93 46.48
C ILE A 413 4.42 -27.88 45.37
N LYS A 414 3.38 -27.04 45.25
CA LYS A 414 3.40 -25.86 44.37
C LYS A 414 4.34 -24.81 44.92
N THR A 415 5.32 -24.40 44.13
CA THR A 415 6.25 -23.32 44.49
C THR A 415 6.05 -22.11 43.57
N SER A 416 6.58 -20.95 43.97
CA SER A 416 6.66 -19.78 43.10
C SER A 416 7.94 -19.75 42.27
N TYR A 417 8.75 -20.83 42.27
CA TYR A 417 10.01 -20.85 41.54
C TYR A 417 9.75 -20.93 40.04
N PRO A 418 10.35 -20.02 39.23
CA PRO A 418 10.18 -20.04 37.80
C PRO A 418 10.89 -21.25 37.18
N GLN A 419 10.20 -21.94 36.28
CA GLN A 419 10.77 -22.96 35.42
C GLN A 419 11.09 -22.40 34.03
N LEU A 420 10.17 -21.66 33.44
CA LEU A 420 10.39 -20.96 32.18
C LEU A 420 10.00 -19.50 32.39
N LEU A 421 10.95 -18.60 32.17
CA LEU A 421 10.70 -17.16 32.23
C LEU A 421 11.25 -16.45 30.99
N PHE A 422 10.66 -15.30 30.72
CA PHE A 422 11.00 -14.42 29.62
C PHE A 422 11.26 -13.02 30.15
N GLY A 423 12.15 -12.29 29.51
CA GLY A 423 12.34 -10.90 29.84
C GLY A 423 13.29 -10.23 28.86
N GLU A 424 13.47 -8.95 29.07
CA GLU A 424 14.36 -8.14 28.28
C GLU A 424 15.32 -7.42 29.21
N SER A 425 16.62 -7.53 28.92
CA SER A 425 17.65 -6.73 29.58
C SER A 425 18.51 -6.07 28.51
N LYS A 426 18.71 -4.75 28.66
CA LYS A 426 19.57 -3.93 27.79
C LYS A 426 19.28 -4.08 26.28
N GLY A 427 18.01 -4.27 25.94
CA GLY A 427 17.58 -4.40 24.54
C GLY A 427 17.80 -5.77 23.92
N VAL A 428 18.01 -6.81 24.74
CA VAL A 428 18.14 -8.23 24.35
C VAL A 428 17.04 -9.04 25.01
N ARG A 429 16.19 -9.66 24.19
CA ARG A 429 15.19 -10.62 24.66
C ARG A 429 15.90 -11.91 25.09
N THR A 430 15.63 -12.30 26.32
CA THR A 430 16.21 -13.48 26.94
C THR A 430 15.10 -14.37 27.48
N ALA A 431 15.19 -15.67 27.18
CA ALA A 431 14.40 -16.70 27.83
C ALA A 431 15.32 -17.58 28.68
N ILE A 432 14.80 -18.08 29.80
CA ILE A 432 15.53 -18.97 30.70
C ILE A 432 14.62 -20.15 31.02
N PHE A 433 15.05 -21.33 30.60
CA PHE A 433 14.43 -22.62 30.90
C PHE A 433 15.28 -23.35 31.93
N CYS A 434 14.74 -23.51 33.13
CA CYS A 434 15.36 -24.20 34.25
C CYS A 434 14.91 -25.66 34.24
N GLY A 435 15.71 -26.52 33.63
CA GLY A 435 15.44 -27.96 33.60
C GLY A 435 16.06 -28.64 32.38
N GLU A 436 16.70 -29.78 32.60
CA GLU A 436 17.12 -30.72 31.56
C GLU A 436 16.23 -31.99 31.61
N GLY A 437 16.08 -32.66 30.46
CA GLY A 437 15.14 -33.76 30.25
C GLY A 437 13.98 -33.44 29.31
N PHE A 438 14.05 -32.35 28.56
CA PHE A 438 13.08 -31.97 27.52
C PHE A 438 12.84 -33.08 26.48
N TRP A 439 13.83 -33.94 26.21
CA TRP A 439 13.68 -35.13 25.36
C TRP A 439 12.63 -36.11 25.90
N LYS A 440 12.48 -36.22 27.24
CA LYS A 440 11.45 -37.07 27.88
C LYS A 440 10.06 -36.51 27.64
N TRP A 441 9.90 -35.17 27.65
CA TRP A 441 8.64 -34.52 27.31
C TRP A 441 8.23 -34.86 25.89
N LYS A 442 9.16 -34.76 24.94
CA LYS A 442 8.92 -35.13 23.54
C LYS A 442 8.43 -36.58 23.40
N LEU A 443 9.09 -37.53 24.08
CA LEU A 443 8.68 -38.94 24.04
C LEU A 443 7.31 -39.16 24.68
N SER A 444 7.03 -38.48 25.80
CA SER A 444 5.74 -38.56 26.49
C SER A 444 4.59 -38.01 25.65
N ASP A 445 4.81 -36.90 24.94
CA ASP A 445 3.80 -36.30 24.06
C ASP A 445 3.43 -37.26 22.92
N TYR A 446 4.45 -37.89 22.30
CA TYR A 446 4.21 -38.89 21.27
C TYR A 446 3.51 -40.14 21.80
N LEU A 447 3.90 -40.61 22.99
CA LEU A 447 3.27 -41.78 23.62
C LEU A 447 1.78 -41.55 23.92
N GLN A 448 1.42 -40.35 24.35
CA GLN A 448 0.05 -40.01 24.75
C GLN A 448 -0.83 -39.57 23.57
N ASN A 449 -0.26 -38.78 22.64
CA ASN A 449 -1.01 -38.05 21.63
C ASN A 449 -0.67 -38.45 20.19
N GLN A 450 0.30 -39.36 19.99
CA GLN A 450 0.88 -39.69 18.67
C GLN A 450 1.35 -38.45 17.89
N SER A 451 1.67 -37.37 18.61
CA SER A 451 1.98 -36.06 18.08
C SER A 451 3.08 -35.40 18.93
N TYR A 452 3.74 -34.39 18.37
CA TYR A 452 4.71 -33.55 19.07
C TYR A 452 4.19 -32.12 19.27
N GLU A 453 2.94 -31.84 18.92
CA GLU A 453 2.38 -30.49 18.85
C GLU A 453 2.47 -29.75 20.19
N LYS A 454 2.25 -30.43 21.32
CA LYS A 454 2.15 -29.78 22.63
C LYS A 454 3.52 -29.33 23.12
N VAL A 455 4.51 -30.22 23.00
CA VAL A 455 5.91 -29.90 23.31
C VAL A 455 6.48 -28.88 22.30
N SER A 456 6.08 -29.00 21.04
CA SER A 456 6.47 -28.05 19.98
C SER A 456 5.88 -26.67 20.21
N GLU A 457 4.66 -26.56 20.73
CA GLU A 457 4.02 -25.28 21.04
C GLU A 457 4.83 -24.49 22.08
N ILE A 458 5.26 -25.13 23.18
CA ILE A 458 6.11 -24.48 24.20
C ILE A 458 7.38 -23.93 23.55
N LEU A 459 8.13 -24.77 22.83
CA LEU A 459 9.42 -24.38 22.26
C LEU A 459 9.25 -23.33 21.16
N ASN A 460 8.30 -23.50 20.25
CA ASN A 460 8.08 -22.57 19.13
C ASN A 460 7.60 -21.20 19.62
N LYS A 461 6.67 -21.14 20.58
CA LYS A 461 6.24 -19.86 21.17
C LYS A 461 7.38 -19.17 21.90
N SER A 462 8.21 -19.93 22.60
CA SER A 462 9.42 -19.41 23.27
C SER A 462 10.38 -18.80 22.27
N LEU A 463 10.70 -19.53 21.19
CA LEU A 463 11.61 -19.06 20.14
C LEU A 463 11.04 -17.85 19.38
N GLN A 464 9.75 -17.88 19.04
CA GLN A 464 9.07 -16.75 18.38
C GLN A 464 9.18 -15.48 19.22
N TRP A 465 8.87 -15.56 20.52
CA TRP A 465 8.94 -14.40 21.40
C TRP A 465 10.35 -13.85 21.52
N VAL A 466 11.35 -14.73 21.67
CA VAL A 466 12.76 -14.35 21.78
C VAL A 466 13.30 -13.77 20.46
N SER A 467 12.90 -14.32 19.32
CA SER A 467 13.45 -13.97 17.99
C SER A 467 13.05 -12.60 17.45
N ILE A 468 12.07 -11.91 18.06
CA ILE A 468 11.63 -10.59 17.61
C ILE A 468 12.77 -9.58 17.82
N LYS A 469 13.37 -9.13 16.72
CA LYS A 469 14.38 -8.06 16.70
C LYS A 469 13.69 -6.73 16.44
N GLU A 470 13.93 -5.75 17.32
CA GLU A 470 13.64 -4.34 16.98
C GLU A 470 14.61 -3.87 15.90
N ASP A 471 14.10 -3.25 14.83
CA ASP A 471 14.92 -2.60 13.81
C ASP A 471 15.59 -1.35 14.41
N LYS A 472 16.86 -1.42 14.78
CA LYS A 472 17.60 -0.29 15.39
C LYS A 472 18.25 0.63 14.36
N ARG A 473 17.93 0.49 13.06
CA ARG A 473 18.43 1.43 12.04
C ARG A 473 17.91 2.84 12.33
N LYS A 474 18.86 3.76 12.55
CA LYS A 474 18.58 5.18 12.78
C LYS A 474 18.09 5.91 11.53
N PHE A 475 18.52 5.48 10.34
CA PHE A 475 18.00 6.01 9.10
C PHE A 475 17.24 4.91 8.36
N ARG A 476 15.98 5.18 8.02
CA ARG A 476 15.10 4.24 7.31
C ARG A 476 14.53 4.94 6.11
N VAL A 477 14.51 4.26 4.97
CA VAL A 477 13.89 4.76 3.74
C VAL A 477 13.12 3.62 3.13
N ALA A 478 11.82 3.79 2.93
CA ALA A 478 10.98 2.76 2.34
C ALA A 478 10.02 3.38 1.32
N PRO A 479 9.77 2.71 0.19
CA PRO A 479 8.65 3.08 -0.67
C PRO A 479 7.34 2.76 0.06
N GLY A 480 6.28 3.53 -0.19
CA GLY A 480 4.97 3.30 0.43
C GLY A 480 4.36 1.94 0.08
N LYS A 481 4.70 1.39 -1.09
CA LYS A 481 4.38 0.04 -1.58
C LYS A 481 5.62 -0.62 -2.18
N THR A 482 5.62 -1.95 -2.25
CA THR A 482 6.67 -2.74 -2.92
C THR A 482 6.34 -3.04 -4.39
N SER A 483 5.08 -2.84 -4.81
CA SER A 483 4.59 -2.98 -6.19
C SER A 483 3.66 -1.80 -6.50
N TYR A 484 3.93 -1.14 -7.62
CA TYR A 484 3.20 0.00 -8.17
C TYR A 484 2.73 -0.33 -9.58
N LYS A 485 1.74 0.41 -10.08
CA LYS A 485 1.38 0.43 -11.51
C LYS A 485 2.14 1.53 -12.24
N GLU A 486 2.35 1.40 -13.56
CA GLU A 486 2.97 2.46 -14.40
C GLU A 486 2.26 3.82 -14.31
N ASN A 487 0.95 3.84 -14.07
CA ASN A 487 0.14 5.05 -13.90
C ASN A 487 0.08 5.55 -12.44
N GLU A 488 0.80 4.93 -11.51
CA GLU A 488 0.81 5.29 -10.09
C GLU A 488 2.10 6.04 -9.73
N PRO A 489 2.01 7.21 -9.05
CA PRO A 489 3.19 7.93 -8.58
C PRO A 489 3.86 7.20 -7.41
N ILE A 490 5.18 7.18 -7.41
CA ILE A 490 5.97 6.50 -6.39
C ILE A 490 6.24 7.44 -5.22
N LEU A 491 5.63 7.12 -4.09
CA LEU A 491 5.83 7.84 -2.83
C LEU A 491 6.87 7.11 -1.99
N VAL A 492 7.92 7.82 -1.60
CA VAL A 492 9.00 7.30 -0.74
C VAL A 492 9.06 8.10 0.54
N GLU A 493 9.09 7.38 1.67
CA GLU A 493 9.21 7.96 2.99
C GLU A 493 10.58 7.65 3.59
N GLY A 494 11.15 8.65 4.25
CA GLY A 494 12.38 8.54 5.01
C GLY A 494 12.18 8.96 6.46
N GLN A 495 12.85 8.28 7.38
CA GLN A 495 12.85 8.58 8.81
C GLN A 495 14.28 8.58 9.31
N LEU A 496 14.67 9.62 10.06
CA LEU A 496 15.94 9.68 10.76
C LEU A 496 15.68 9.80 12.26
N TYR A 497 16.40 9.01 13.04
CA TYR A 497 16.32 8.97 14.50
C TYR A 497 17.65 9.44 15.09
N ASN A 498 17.58 10.30 16.11
CA ASN A 498 18.74 10.71 16.90
C ASN A 498 19.18 9.58 17.87
N ASP A 499 20.20 9.84 18.69
CA ASP A 499 20.70 8.86 19.67
C ASP A 499 19.67 8.46 20.74
N ASN A 500 18.67 9.31 20.96
CA ASN A 500 17.55 9.10 21.87
C ASN A 500 16.33 8.44 21.20
N PHE A 501 16.45 8.00 19.93
CA PHE A 501 15.36 7.45 19.12
C PHE A 501 14.17 8.40 18.91
N GLU A 502 14.43 9.71 18.92
CA GLU A 502 13.46 10.71 18.50
C GLU A 502 13.61 11.00 17.01
N LEU A 503 12.49 11.16 16.32
CA LEU A 503 12.47 11.52 14.90
C LEU A 503 13.02 12.93 14.70
N ILE A 504 14.04 13.05 13.86
CA ILE A 504 14.67 14.29 13.43
C ILE A 504 14.68 14.38 11.90
N ASN A 505 14.75 15.59 11.36
CA ASN A 505 14.75 15.85 9.92
C ASN A 505 15.72 17.00 9.51
N GLU A 506 16.60 17.43 10.43
CA GLU A 506 17.53 18.53 10.24
C GLU A 506 18.48 18.35 9.04
N PRO A 507 19.19 17.21 8.87
CA PRO A 507 20.10 17.03 7.74
C PRO A 507 19.34 16.80 6.43
N ASP A 508 19.99 17.06 5.30
CA ASP A 508 19.43 16.74 3.99
C ASP A 508 19.61 15.26 3.69
N ALA A 509 18.51 14.60 3.30
CA ALA A 509 18.51 13.22 2.85
C ALA A 509 18.38 13.17 1.32
N THR A 510 19.13 12.26 0.69
CA THR A 510 19.12 12.02 -0.75
C THR A 510 18.62 10.62 -1.07
N LEU A 511 18.04 10.45 -2.25
CA LEU A 511 17.59 9.16 -2.78
C LEU A 511 18.13 8.95 -4.18
N VAL A 512 18.70 7.78 -4.44
CA VAL A 512 19.01 7.32 -5.79
C VAL A 512 18.10 6.14 -6.13
N ILE A 513 17.29 6.28 -7.17
CA ILE A 513 16.49 5.19 -7.74
C ILE A 513 17.23 4.68 -8.97
N ARG A 514 17.51 3.38 -9.04
CA ARG A 514 18.22 2.74 -10.15
C ARG A 514 17.37 1.61 -10.75
N SER A 515 17.13 1.68 -12.05
CA SER A 515 16.48 0.62 -12.83
C SER A 515 17.41 -0.58 -13.05
N ASP A 516 16.82 -1.73 -13.38
CA ASP A 516 17.53 -2.93 -13.84
C ASP A 516 18.34 -2.71 -15.12
N GLU A 517 17.92 -1.78 -15.99
CA GLU A 517 18.66 -1.31 -17.17
C GLU A 517 19.84 -0.37 -16.84
N GLY A 518 20.06 -0.05 -15.56
CA GLY A 518 21.18 0.76 -15.09
C GLY A 518 20.95 2.27 -15.13
N LYS A 519 19.78 2.75 -15.57
CA LYS A 519 19.40 4.16 -15.52
C LYS A 519 19.19 4.61 -14.07
N GLU A 520 19.82 5.72 -13.70
CA GLU A 520 19.77 6.31 -12.35
C GLU A 520 18.98 7.62 -12.33
N TYR A 521 18.21 7.79 -11.26
CA TYR A 521 17.41 8.97 -10.97
C TYR A 521 17.76 9.45 -9.57
N LYS A 522 18.22 10.70 -9.46
CA LYS A 522 18.70 11.27 -8.19
C LYS A 522 17.71 12.31 -7.69
N TYR A 523 17.34 12.19 -6.43
CA TYR A 523 16.38 13.06 -5.77
C TYR A 523 16.90 13.53 -4.41
N THR A 524 16.40 14.68 -3.98
CA THR A 524 16.55 15.18 -2.62
C THR A 524 15.18 15.14 -1.96
N PHE A 525 15.11 14.58 -0.75
CA PHE A 525 13.85 14.50 -0.03
C PHE A 525 13.34 15.89 0.36
N SER A 526 12.03 16.07 0.35
CA SER A 526 11.40 17.19 1.03
C SER A 526 11.28 16.88 2.52
N LYS A 527 11.54 17.88 3.36
CA LYS A 527 11.39 17.77 4.82
C LYS A 527 9.93 18.02 5.19
N SER A 528 9.31 17.04 5.85
CA SER A 528 8.02 17.17 6.54
C SER A 528 8.26 17.28 8.04
N ALA A 529 7.25 17.51 8.88
CA ALA A 529 7.41 17.88 10.31
C ALA A 529 8.42 17.02 11.10
N LYS A 530 8.38 15.69 10.95
CA LYS A 530 9.30 14.74 11.63
C LYS A 530 9.78 13.62 10.70
N SER A 531 9.72 13.82 9.39
CA SER A 531 10.06 12.80 8.39
C SER A 531 10.50 13.44 7.08
N TYR A 532 10.96 12.58 6.17
CA TYR A 532 11.30 12.92 4.79
C TYR A 532 10.26 12.32 3.86
N THR A 533 9.79 13.08 2.88
CA THR A 533 8.82 12.61 1.88
C THR A 533 9.29 12.98 0.49
N LEU A 534 9.10 12.07 -0.46
CA LEU A 534 9.41 12.29 -1.87
C LEU A 534 8.34 11.66 -2.74
N ASN A 535 7.78 12.44 -3.67
CA ASN A 535 7.06 11.91 -4.82
C ASN A 535 8.05 11.84 -5.99
N ALA A 536 8.47 10.63 -6.35
CA ALA A 536 9.45 10.42 -7.42
C ALA A 536 8.82 10.42 -8.83
N GLY A 537 7.48 10.55 -8.92
CA GLY A 537 6.73 10.50 -10.16
C GLY A 537 6.41 9.07 -10.61
N MET A 538 6.03 8.93 -11.88
CA MET A 538 5.72 7.66 -12.54
C MET A 538 6.95 7.17 -13.33
N PHE A 539 7.12 5.86 -13.42
CA PHE A 539 8.25 5.24 -14.13
C PHE A 539 7.74 4.07 -14.98
N PRO A 540 8.50 3.67 -16.02
CA PRO A 540 8.18 2.48 -16.82
C PRO A 540 8.14 1.18 -16.00
N SER A 541 7.45 0.16 -16.51
CA SER A 541 7.42 -1.16 -15.90
C SER A 541 8.81 -1.78 -15.81
N GLY A 542 9.13 -2.37 -14.65
CA GLY A 542 10.45 -2.90 -14.37
C GLY A 542 10.74 -3.07 -12.89
N THR A 543 11.98 -3.49 -12.60
CA THR A 543 12.48 -3.62 -11.23
C THR A 543 13.41 -2.46 -10.90
N TYR A 544 13.20 -1.85 -9.73
CA TYR A 544 13.95 -0.69 -9.27
C TYR A 544 14.55 -0.94 -7.89
N SER A 545 15.75 -0.42 -7.69
CA SER A 545 16.42 -0.37 -6.39
C SER A 545 16.53 1.07 -5.93
N ILE A 546 16.31 1.32 -4.64
CA ILE A 546 16.47 2.63 -4.02
C ILE A 546 17.63 2.61 -3.05
N LEU A 547 18.43 3.66 -3.05
CA LEU A 547 19.50 3.91 -2.10
C LEU A 547 19.30 5.28 -1.47
N GLY A 548 18.77 5.29 -0.25
CA GLY A 548 18.68 6.48 0.59
C GLY A 548 20.00 6.74 1.29
N SER A 549 20.44 8.00 1.33
CA SER A 549 21.65 8.41 2.07
C SER A 549 21.42 9.70 2.86
N VAL A 550 21.91 9.73 4.10
CA VAL A 550 21.91 10.93 4.95
C VAL A 550 23.22 10.99 5.74
N THR A 551 23.74 12.20 5.94
CA THR A 551 24.91 12.44 6.78
C THR A 551 24.46 13.15 8.05
N PHE A 552 24.66 12.51 9.21
CA PHE A 552 24.34 13.07 10.52
C PHE A 552 25.50 12.79 11.48
N ASN A 553 25.96 13.80 12.24
CA ASN A 553 27.12 13.71 13.14
C ASN A 553 28.39 13.14 12.47
N ASN A 554 28.73 13.61 11.26
CA ASN A 554 29.85 13.11 10.44
C ASN A 554 29.79 11.61 10.08
N GLN A 555 28.65 10.95 10.31
CA GLN A 555 28.42 9.56 9.94
C GLN A 555 27.48 9.49 8.73
N LEU A 556 27.96 8.87 7.64
CA LEU A 556 27.13 8.58 6.47
C LEU A 556 26.30 7.32 6.74
N MET A 557 24.99 7.48 6.75
CA MET A 557 24.02 6.39 6.92
C MET A 557 23.36 6.11 5.59
N LYS A 558 23.27 4.83 5.23
CA LYS A 558 22.66 4.36 3.98
C LYS A 558 21.62 3.29 4.24
N THR A 559 20.53 3.36 3.49
CA THR A 559 19.48 2.34 3.48
C THR A 559 19.13 1.99 2.05
N GLN A 560 19.03 0.70 1.77
CA GLN A 560 18.68 0.18 0.47
C GLN A 560 17.36 -0.58 0.56
N ASN A 561 16.52 -0.44 -0.47
CA ASN A 561 15.28 -1.18 -0.66
C ASN A 561 15.04 -1.39 -2.16
N SER A 562 14.00 -2.13 -2.53
CA SER A 562 13.59 -2.33 -3.92
C SER A 562 12.08 -2.29 -4.06
N PHE A 563 11.60 -1.95 -5.24
CA PHE A 563 10.19 -2.01 -5.60
C PHE A 563 10.03 -2.37 -7.08
N THR A 564 8.79 -2.66 -7.47
CA THR A 564 8.43 -3.01 -8.86
C THR A 564 7.36 -2.11 -9.41
N ILE A 565 7.36 -2.04 -10.73
CA ILE A 565 6.32 -1.36 -11.49
C ILE A 565 5.75 -2.34 -12.49
N GLU A 566 4.46 -2.59 -12.36
CA GLU A 566 3.65 -3.44 -13.22
C GLU A 566 3.15 -2.62 -14.42
N SER A 567 3.21 -3.22 -15.60
CA SER A 567 2.69 -2.57 -16.82
C SER A 567 1.18 -2.45 -16.74
N VAL A 568 0.67 -1.26 -17.10
CA VAL A 568 -0.78 -1.04 -17.23
C VAL A 568 -1.08 -1.07 -18.72
N ASN A 569 -1.40 -2.26 -19.22
CA ASN A 569 -1.78 -2.46 -20.62
C ASN A 569 -3.25 -2.85 -20.76
N LEU A 570 -4.11 -2.43 -19.82
CA LEU A 570 -5.52 -2.82 -19.80
C LEU A 570 -6.26 -2.41 -21.09
N GLU A 571 -6.00 -1.21 -21.64
CA GLU A 571 -6.54 -0.76 -22.94
C GLU A 571 -5.99 -1.54 -24.14
N GLN A 572 -4.83 -2.17 -24.00
CA GLN A 572 -4.24 -2.99 -25.07
C GLN A 572 -4.68 -4.45 -24.96
N GLN A 573 -5.35 -4.86 -23.88
CA GLN A 573 -5.89 -6.21 -23.72
C GLN A 573 -7.20 -6.41 -24.49
N ASP A 574 -8.07 -5.41 -24.45
CA ASP A 574 -9.35 -5.39 -25.16
C ASP A 574 -9.33 -4.20 -26.13
N ARG A 575 -9.31 -4.47 -27.44
CA ARG A 575 -9.32 -3.43 -28.49
C ARG A 575 -10.66 -3.36 -29.22
N VAL A 576 -11.65 -4.13 -28.79
CA VAL A 576 -12.95 -4.19 -29.45
C VAL A 576 -13.82 -3.09 -28.85
N ALA A 577 -14.24 -2.16 -29.71
CA ALA A 577 -15.05 -1.02 -29.29
C ALA A 577 -16.39 -1.50 -28.68
N LYS A 578 -16.81 -0.86 -27.60
CA LYS A 578 -18.01 -1.20 -26.82
C LYS A 578 -19.14 -0.22 -27.11
N HIS A 579 -19.57 -0.16 -28.36
CA HIS A 579 -20.64 0.75 -28.79
C HIS A 579 -21.98 0.51 -28.07
N ASP A 580 -22.23 -0.70 -27.58
CA ASP A 580 -23.43 -1.00 -26.79
C ASP A 580 -23.43 -0.28 -25.42
N VAL A 581 -22.26 -0.09 -24.82
CA VAL A 581 -22.09 0.69 -23.59
C VAL A 581 -22.40 2.17 -23.88
N LEU A 582 -21.82 2.72 -24.94
CA LEU A 582 -22.07 4.11 -25.36
C LEU A 582 -23.56 4.35 -25.66
N ARG A 583 -24.22 3.44 -26.38
CA ARG A 583 -25.65 3.50 -26.67
C ARG A 583 -26.49 3.50 -25.40
N SER A 584 -26.10 2.67 -24.42
CA SER A 584 -26.78 2.57 -23.14
C SER A 584 -26.61 3.84 -22.29
N LEU A 585 -25.43 4.49 -22.35
CA LEU A 585 -25.19 5.79 -21.69
C LEU A 585 -26.06 6.90 -22.29
N VAL A 586 -26.09 7.02 -23.62
CA VAL A 586 -26.94 7.99 -24.32
C VAL A 586 -28.41 7.79 -23.97
N LYS A 587 -28.87 6.52 -23.90
CA LYS A 587 -30.25 6.21 -23.51
C LYS A 587 -30.56 6.62 -22.06
N LYS A 588 -29.59 6.54 -21.16
CA LYS A 588 -29.74 6.90 -19.74
C LYS A 588 -29.85 8.41 -19.53
N TYR A 589 -28.97 9.19 -20.16
CA TYR A 589 -28.88 10.65 -19.94
C TYR A 589 -29.68 11.48 -20.96
N GLY A 590 -30.23 10.84 -22.00
CA GLY A 590 -30.84 11.52 -23.13
C GLY A 590 -29.78 12.05 -24.10
N GLY A 591 -30.11 12.16 -25.39
CA GLY A 591 -29.18 12.61 -26.45
C GLY A 591 -29.09 11.63 -27.62
N LYS A 592 -27.95 11.59 -28.32
CA LYS A 592 -27.75 10.76 -29.52
C LYS A 592 -26.33 10.20 -29.64
N LEU A 593 -26.24 8.94 -30.09
CA LEU A 593 -24.99 8.31 -30.52
C LEU A 593 -24.72 8.67 -31.99
N ILE A 594 -23.51 9.10 -32.30
CA ILE A 594 -23.09 9.62 -33.61
C ILE A 594 -21.83 8.88 -34.02
N TYR A 595 -21.70 8.59 -35.31
CA TYR A 595 -20.49 7.97 -35.88
C TYR A 595 -19.63 9.03 -36.55
N LYS A 596 -18.37 8.69 -36.82
CA LYS A 596 -17.37 9.62 -37.36
C LYS A 596 -17.83 10.35 -38.63
N GLU A 597 -18.55 9.65 -39.48
CA GLU A 597 -19.04 10.16 -40.76
C GLU A 597 -20.05 11.31 -40.59
N ASP A 598 -20.73 11.37 -39.44
CA ASP A 598 -21.83 12.29 -39.16
C ASP A 598 -21.44 13.44 -38.21
N ILE A 599 -20.16 13.59 -37.82
CA ILE A 599 -19.69 14.63 -36.89
C ILE A 599 -20.09 16.04 -37.33
N SER A 600 -20.07 16.29 -38.65
CA SER A 600 -20.44 17.59 -39.22
C SER A 600 -21.86 18.04 -38.85
N THR A 601 -22.77 17.09 -38.63
CA THR A 601 -24.18 17.35 -38.27
C THR A 601 -24.39 17.69 -36.79
N LEU A 602 -23.40 17.42 -35.94
CA LEU A 602 -23.52 17.57 -34.48
C LEU A 602 -23.75 19.03 -34.05
N SER A 603 -23.08 19.97 -34.72
CA SER A 603 -23.28 21.40 -34.46
C SER A 603 -24.72 21.88 -34.71
N GLU A 604 -25.38 21.34 -35.74
CA GLU A 604 -26.77 21.67 -36.03
C GLU A 604 -27.75 20.99 -35.06
N LEU A 605 -27.46 19.76 -34.65
CA LEU A 605 -28.26 19.02 -33.66
C LEU A 605 -28.29 19.75 -32.32
N ILE A 606 -27.15 20.23 -31.84
CA ILE A 606 -27.04 21.01 -30.59
C ILE A 606 -27.79 22.33 -30.70
N ARG A 607 -27.69 23.03 -31.83
CA ARG A 607 -28.42 24.29 -32.06
C ARG A 607 -29.94 24.13 -32.12
N LYS A 608 -30.42 22.99 -32.62
CA LYS A 608 -31.84 22.66 -32.71
C LYS A 608 -32.41 22.11 -31.41
N ASP A 609 -31.58 21.71 -30.46
CA ASP A 609 -32.04 21.16 -29.20
C ASP A 609 -32.56 22.28 -28.28
N GLU A 610 -33.87 22.27 -28.08
CA GLU A 610 -34.57 23.29 -27.30
C GLU A 610 -34.26 23.24 -25.79
N SER A 611 -33.63 22.18 -25.29
CA SER A 611 -33.20 22.10 -23.90
C SER A 611 -31.96 22.96 -23.62
N ILE A 612 -31.23 23.41 -24.65
CA ILE A 612 -29.95 24.11 -24.55
C ILE A 612 -30.16 25.63 -24.61
N LYS A 613 -30.93 26.17 -23.65
CA LYS A 613 -31.27 27.61 -23.59
C LYS A 613 -30.54 28.34 -22.43
N PRO A 614 -30.24 29.65 -22.57
CA PRO A 614 -29.68 30.44 -21.47
C PRO A 614 -30.64 30.48 -20.28
N MET A 615 -30.10 30.31 -19.07
CA MET A 615 -30.87 30.48 -17.83
C MET A 615 -30.77 31.92 -17.34
N ILE A 616 -31.92 32.53 -17.09
CA ILE A 616 -32.03 33.89 -16.54
C ILE A 616 -32.15 33.77 -15.02
N PHE A 617 -31.10 34.16 -14.29
CA PHE A 617 -31.16 34.29 -12.85
C PHE A 617 -31.66 35.68 -12.48
N GLN A 618 -32.72 35.73 -11.68
CA GLN A 618 -33.25 36.98 -11.16
C GLN A 618 -32.84 37.12 -9.70
N SER A 619 -31.92 38.06 -9.44
CA SER A 619 -31.55 38.41 -8.07
C SER A 619 -32.21 39.72 -7.68
N ASN A 620 -32.84 39.73 -6.51
CA ASN A 620 -33.41 40.93 -5.91
C ASN A 620 -32.36 41.54 -4.99
N LEU A 621 -31.71 42.61 -5.46
CA LEU A 621 -30.80 43.39 -4.63
C LEU A 621 -31.62 44.39 -3.82
N THR A 622 -31.55 44.25 -2.51
CA THR A 622 -32.11 45.22 -1.55
C THR A 622 -30.99 46.15 -1.10
N LYS A 623 -31.13 47.44 -1.39
CA LYS A 623 -30.24 48.47 -0.84
C LYS A 623 -31.07 49.45 -0.01
N SER A 624 -30.66 49.65 1.24
CA SER A 624 -31.24 50.71 2.05
C SER A 624 -30.93 52.08 1.43
N VAL A 625 -31.93 52.95 1.40
CA VAL A 625 -31.84 54.31 0.84
C VAL A 625 -30.74 55.13 1.53
N ILE A 626 -30.37 54.80 2.76
CA ILE A 626 -29.28 55.47 3.49
C ILE A 626 -27.89 55.30 2.85
N HIS A 627 -27.69 54.24 2.06
CA HIS A 627 -26.44 54.00 1.35
C HIS A 627 -26.30 54.80 0.03
N LEU A 628 -27.34 55.53 -0.38
CA LEU A 628 -27.30 56.42 -1.54
C LEU A 628 -26.60 57.73 -1.19
N LYS A 629 -25.30 57.83 -1.48
CA LYS A 629 -24.44 58.98 -1.18
C LYS A 629 -25.01 60.34 -1.65
N TRP A 630 -25.80 60.37 -2.73
CA TRP A 630 -26.39 61.60 -3.27
C TRP A 630 -27.48 62.20 -2.36
N ILE A 631 -28.20 61.38 -1.60
CA ILE A 631 -29.23 61.85 -0.66
C ILE A 631 -28.57 62.60 0.50
N CYS A 632 -27.40 62.13 0.94
CA CYS A 632 -26.59 62.85 1.93
C CYS A 632 -26.13 64.22 1.40
N MET A 633 -25.65 64.30 0.15
CA MET A 633 -25.33 65.58 -0.48
C MET A 633 -26.56 66.50 -0.58
N LEU A 634 -27.73 65.97 -0.93
CA LEU A 634 -28.97 66.75 -1.01
C LEU A 634 -29.34 67.38 0.34
N ILE A 635 -29.23 66.64 1.44
CA ILE A 635 -29.48 67.15 2.80
C ILE A 635 -28.48 68.26 3.14
N LEU A 636 -27.19 68.07 2.85
CA LEU A 636 -26.14 69.06 3.10
C LEU A 636 -26.37 70.35 2.30
N ILE A 637 -26.77 70.23 1.04
CA ILE A 637 -27.13 71.38 0.21
C ILE A 637 -28.33 72.11 0.81
N LEU A 638 -29.39 71.40 1.20
CA LEU A 638 -30.58 72.02 1.80
C LEU A 638 -30.26 72.72 3.11
N LEU A 639 -29.45 72.13 3.99
CA LEU A 639 -28.98 72.75 5.22
C LEU A 639 -28.09 73.97 4.95
N GLY A 640 -27.20 73.89 3.97
CA GLY A 640 -26.35 75.01 3.55
C GLY A 640 -27.16 76.17 2.97
N LEU A 641 -28.19 75.87 2.17
CA LEU A 641 -29.11 76.85 1.59
C LEU A 641 -29.96 77.52 2.67
N GLU A 642 -30.41 76.74 3.67
CA GLU A 642 -31.11 77.26 4.85
C GLU A 642 -30.25 78.24 5.64
N TRP A 643 -29.00 77.88 5.91
CA TRP A 643 -28.04 78.74 6.60
C TRP A 643 -27.71 80.00 5.78
N PHE A 644 -27.50 79.87 4.48
CA PHE A 644 -27.20 80.99 3.60
C PHE A 644 -28.36 82.01 3.56
N ILE A 645 -29.59 81.53 3.41
CA ILE A 645 -30.80 82.38 3.44
C ILE A 645 -30.93 83.06 4.81
N ARG A 646 -30.64 82.35 5.91
CA ARG A 646 -30.67 82.92 7.26
C ARG A 646 -29.66 84.06 7.42
N ARG A 647 -28.44 83.88 6.91
CA ARG A 647 -27.39 84.88 6.97
C ARG A 647 -27.67 86.10 6.07
N TYR A 648 -28.28 85.90 4.92
CA TYR A 648 -28.59 86.98 3.97
C TYR A 648 -29.75 87.88 4.42
N LEU A 649 -30.77 87.33 5.08
CA LEU A 649 -31.96 88.07 5.52
C LEU A 649 -31.84 88.69 6.92
N GLY A 650 -30.66 88.60 7.57
CA GLY A 650 -30.34 89.35 8.80
C GLY A 650 -31.14 88.96 10.04
N SER A 651 -31.82 87.80 10.06
CA SER A 651 -32.50 87.30 11.25
C SER A 651 -31.52 86.44 12.06
N TYR A 652 -30.93 87.03 13.11
CA TYR A 652 -30.35 86.28 14.22
C TYR A 652 -31.29 86.27 15.40
#